data_AF-J4CDS7-F1
#
_entry.id   AF-J4CDS7-F1
#
_cell.length_a   1.000
_cell.length_b   1.000
_cell.length_c   1.000
_cell.angle_alpha   90.00
_cell.angle_beta   90.00
_cell.angle_gamma   90.00
#
_symmetry.space_group_name_H-M   'P 1'
#
loop_
_entity.id
_entity.type
_entity.pdbx_description
1 polymer ?
#
loop_
_entity_poly.entity_id
_entity_poly.type
_entity_poly.pdbx_seq_one_letter_code
_entity_poly.pdbx_strand_id
1 'polypeptide(L)'
;MSDFKEWQGLSVYSGDVISHSLPKDTLTHFNLEVLRKILNRRTGSNDFDLNSIAGDYSVRYALNYVLSNFALRFDRQLTSFIRSNDTSRFSGKSKIRLHRMFNSELLLMYLNPNVYREFGNSNQPSYYHLFLSLLSSVNAVIVESSEPNLAELKASCHNMDSCSFSRVSDGYINDMLKFYRRIGALELSEDYVFGYEGVRGVSLLDKNKLTNVGGATSDIGFSFSPSGFLIPYHLGVLSYLCEHNAINCTVPIAGASSGSLSVCSSVILNGFINCMNVVERFSKRLRSMNRKKLDKGSVKEADSEDKEQAKNLDDLVRIGLSEILKEGSHQFINERIGALTVGYSVIRRLRFKTMLNSHFLSVPDLIDCLRASSYIPLVSSKDFVYYKGEPCYDGQLSLNRSFGCPETNTTRVVRVNPYNFTSSSINKQRLLNEYITPHLTTSDRFLAYYVRLKSIIYQLYIRRLTLETLNMVSEFKNELIHAINLYNHVAKQSIPKVKVDRSKLTSYVETREYSKLSALWSSRSMMDLFVLVSNYENTVEVDKYNLRKYEAAENTDIVKTLGSSKFLKRPIHTSPVSLLTYLYLQLAQFLGRSVTEYIQDDPSSFVSQYSSICGTHQVDDSARRASNLVNLLTLLVPPLLLIYNYSASTGLLCNNVPKKEQFNISLYSSDEYQLRFFYDLGKTDAFRWIIKEYVKFENYLYLRILQLMKCSDNHNTSHKLESPNCFNNSHTDTLLHNKQRKLLTDNLILVTQDNLDEQLTRDSVYYRLFSELNNAVRSVIMDNSIDSHFSHILSHSHFWNYNKQYRF
;
A
#
# COMPACT_ATOMS: atom_id res chain seq x y z
N MET A 1 22.37 -25.30 12.64
CA MET A 1 20.90 -25.24 12.79
C MET A 1 20.47 -24.85 14.21
N SER A 2 21.27 -25.11 15.26
CA SER A 2 21.01 -24.70 16.65
C SER A 2 20.95 -23.18 16.81
N ASP A 3 21.95 -22.45 16.30
CA ASP A 3 22.16 -21.04 16.67
C ASP A 3 21.05 -20.08 16.16
N PHE A 4 20.55 -20.26 14.94
CA PHE A 4 19.54 -19.32 14.39
C PHE A 4 18.14 -19.54 14.98
N LYS A 5 17.79 -20.80 15.32
CA LYS A 5 16.53 -21.09 16.05
C LYS A 5 16.60 -20.57 17.48
N GLU A 6 17.76 -20.67 18.14
CA GLU A 6 17.99 -20.11 19.47
C GLU A 6 17.99 -18.57 19.48
N TRP A 7 18.54 -17.91 18.46
CA TRP A 7 18.55 -16.44 18.38
C TRP A 7 17.17 -15.82 18.20
N GLN A 8 16.24 -16.56 17.60
CA GLN A 8 14.93 -16.04 17.21
C GLN A 8 13.78 -16.59 18.06
N GLY A 9 13.90 -17.80 18.61
CA GLY A 9 12.82 -18.46 19.37
C GLY A 9 11.53 -18.66 18.56
N LEU A 10 11.61 -18.59 17.23
CA LEU A 10 10.48 -18.54 16.31
C LEU A 10 10.29 -19.88 15.58
N SER A 11 9.05 -20.18 15.19
CA SER A 11 8.74 -21.32 14.33
C SER A 11 8.57 -20.83 12.89
N VAL A 12 9.53 -21.14 12.02
CA VAL A 12 9.44 -20.90 10.58
C VAL A 12 9.15 -22.21 9.86
N TYR A 13 8.24 -22.16 8.88
CA TYR A 13 7.82 -23.27 8.06
C TYR A 13 9.02 -23.91 7.35
N SER A 14 9.23 -25.21 7.57
CA SER A 14 10.34 -25.97 7.02
C SER A 14 9.93 -27.03 6.01
N GLY A 15 8.63 -27.15 5.69
CA GLY A 15 8.16 -28.10 4.69
C GLY A 15 8.41 -27.63 3.26
N ASP A 16 8.20 -28.53 2.29
CA ASP A 16 8.27 -28.19 0.88
C ASP A 16 7.11 -27.28 0.48
N VAL A 17 7.42 -26.22 -0.26
CA VAL A 17 6.43 -25.29 -0.77
C VAL A 17 6.01 -25.76 -2.15
N ILE A 18 4.71 -26.02 -2.31
CA ILE A 18 4.13 -26.47 -3.56
C ILE A 18 3.97 -25.25 -4.46
N SER A 19 4.52 -25.30 -5.68
CA SER A 19 4.20 -24.29 -6.69
C SER A 19 2.74 -24.48 -7.10
N HIS A 20 1.93 -23.46 -6.89
CA HIS A 20 0.52 -23.50 -7.25
C HIS A 20 0.40 -23.45 -8.77
N SER A 21 -0.08 -24.54 -9.38
CA SER A 21 -0.52 -24.51 -10.77
C SER A 21 -1.72 -23.57 -10.92
N LEU A 22 -1.91 -23.03 -12.13
CA LEU A 22 -3.11 -22.26 -12.44
C LEU A 22 -4.37 -23.09 -12.13
N PRO A 23 -5.42 -22.49 -11.55
CA PRO A 23 -6.70 -23.17 -11.38
C PRO A 23 -7.18 -23.76 -12.72
N LYS A 24 -7.67 -25.01 -12.71
CA LYS A 24 -8.11 -25.70 -13.93
C LYS A 24 -9.18 -24.91 -14.69
N ASP A 25 -10.05 -24.23 -13.94
CA ASP A 25 -11.16 -23.46 -14.49
C ASP A 25 -10.72 -22.08 -15.02
N THR A 26 -9.43 -21.72 -14.97
CA THR A 26 -8.96 -20.39 -15.43
C THR A 26 -9.37 -20.12 -16.88
N LEU A 27 -9.36 -21.13 -17.75
CA LEU A 27 -9.76 -21.01 -19.16
C LEU A 27 -11.21 -20.58 -19.35
N THR A 28 -12.11 -20.96 -18.45
CA THR A 28 -13.55 -20.66 -18.60
C THR A 28 -13.85 -19.18 -18.42
N HIS A 29 -12.92 -18.42 -17.81
CA HIS A 29 -13.05 -16.98 -17.63
C HIS A 29 -12.51 -16.18 -18.83
N PHE A 30 -11.94 -16.83 -19.85
CA PHE A 30 -11.45 -16.14 -21.04
C PHE A 30 -12.48 -16.14 -22.17
N ASN A 31 -12.53 -15.06 -22.94
CA ASN A 31 -13.18 -15.04 -24.23
C ASN A 31 -12.33 -15.84 -25.23
N LEU A 32 -12.64 -17.14 -25.35
CA LEU A 32 -11.88 -18.08 -26.16
C LEU A 32 -11.83 -17.70 -27.64
N GLU A 33 -12.84 -16.99 -28.17
CA GLU A 33 -12.85 -16.55 -29.57
C GLU A 33 -11.80 -15.45 -29.82
N VAL A 34 -11.77 -14.43 -28.96
CA VAL A 34 -10.77 -13.35 -29.05
C VAL A 34 -9.37 -13.89 -28.76
N LEU A 35 -9.25 -14.75 -27.75
CA LEU A 35 -8.00 -15.39 -27.37
C LEU A 35 -7.43 -16.23 -28.53
N ARG A 36 -8.25 -17.03 -29.21
CA ARG A 36 -7.87 -17.77 -30.43
C ARG A 36 -7.35 -16.84 -31.52
N LYS A 37 -8.04 -15.74 -31.80
CA LYS A 37 -7.62 -14.78 -32.84
C LYS A 37 -6.24 -14.19 -32.55
N ILE A 38 -5.89 -13.97 -31.28
CA ILE A 38 -4.59 -13.44 -30.88
C ILE A 38 -3.50 -14.51 -30.93
N LEU A 39 -3.76 -15.70 -30.37
CA LEU A 39 -2.78 -16.79 -30.32
C LEU A 39 -2.52 -17.40 -31.69
N ASN A 40 -3.55 -17.63 -32.51
CA ASN A 40 -3.42 -18.22 -33.86
C ASN A 40 -2.56 -17.36 -34.79
N ARG A 41 -2.59 -16.03 -34.65
CA ARG A 41 -1.72 -15.12 -35.41
C ARG A 41 -0.23 -15.33 -35.13
N ARG A 42 0.12 -15.96 -34.00
CA ARG A 42 1.51 -16.17 -33.58
C ARG A 42 1.97 -17.62 -33.70
N THR A 43 1.12 -18.59 -33.36
CA THR A 43 1.53 -20.00 -33.25
C THR A 43 1.08 -20.89 -34.40
N GLY A 44 0.11 -20.44 -35.23
CA GLY A 44 -0.45 -21.25 -36.30
C GLY A 44 -1.21 -22.52 -35.85
N SER A 45 -1.39 -22.72 -34.53
CA SER A 45 -2.07 -23.88 -33.92
C SER A 45 -3.42 -23.46 -33.33
N ASN A 46 -4.47 -24.25 -33.59
CA ASN A 46 -5.82 -24.03 -33.05
C ASN A 46 -6.01 -24.55 -31.61
N ASP A 47 -5.10 -25.40 -31.11
CA ASP A 47 -5.12 -25.91 -29.74
C ASP A 47 -4.15 -25.12 -28.86
N PHE A 48 -4.68 -24.58 -27.75
CA PHE A 48 -3.92 -23.88 -26.72
C PHE A 48 -4.39 -24.36 -25.34
N ASP A 49 -3.42 -24.70 -24.49
CA ASP A 49 -3.63 -25.18 -23.12
C ASP A 49 -3.34 -24.08 -22.08
N LEU A 50 -3.57 -24.37 -20.80
CA LEU A 50 -3.24 -23.45 -19.70
C LEU A 50 -1.76 -23.05 -19.67
N ASN A 51 -0.86 -23.94 -20.10
CA ASN A 51 0.58 -23.67 -20.09
C ASN A 51 0.97 -22.66 -21.16
N SER A 52 0.33 -22.72 -22.34
CA SER A 52 0.52 -21.77 -23.42
C SER A 52 0.10 -20.36 -23.01
N ILE A 53 -1.05 -20.20 -22.34
CA ILE A 53 -1.52 -18.91 -21.81
C ILE A 53 -0.61 -18.40 -20.68
N ALA A 54 -0.20 -19.29 -19.77
CA ALA A 54 0.72 -18.92 -18.69
C ALA A 54 2.06 -18.38 -19.21
N GLY A 55 2.49 -18.88 -20.37
CA GLY A 55 3.74 -18.52 -21.03
C GLY A 55 3.65 -17.33 -21.98
N ASP A 56 2.46 -16.94 -22.44
CA ASP A 56 2.30 -15.82 -23.37
C ASP A 56 2.08 -14.50 -22.62
N TYR A 57 3.02 -13.56 -22.81
CA TYR A 57 2.96 -12.28 -22.13
C TYR A 57 1.88 -11.34 -22.64
N SER A 58 1.38 -11.52 -23.87
CA SER A 58 0.33 -10.66 -24.45
C SER A 58 -1.01 -10.78 -23.73
N VAL A 59 -1.25 -11.91 -23.07
CA VAL A 59 -2.48 -12.19 -22.30
C VAL A 59 -2.26 -12.07 -20.80
N ARG A 60 -1.09 -11.59 -20.37
CA ARG A 60 -0.67 -11.66 -18.97
C ARG A 60 -1.47 -10.74 -18.07
N TYR A 61 -1.81 -9.53 -18.52
CA TYR A 61 -2.67 -8.63 -17.75
C TYR A 61 -4.07 -9.22 -17.55
N ALA A 62 -4.66 -9.81 -18.60
CA ALA A 62 -5.93 -10.54 -18.50
C ALA A 62 -5.84 -11.74 -17.55
N LEU A 63 -4.76 -12.54 -17.62
CA LEU A 63 -4.52 -13.64 -16.69
C LEU A 63 -4.41 -13.15 -15.24
N ASN A 64 -3.65 -12.09 -14.99
CA ASN A 64 -3.52 -11.50 -13.66
C ASN A 64 -4.88 -11.06 -13.11
N TYR A 65 -5.72 -10.49 -13.97
CA TYR A 65 -7.07 -10.07 -13.62
C TYR A 65 -7.97 -11.26 -13.24
N VAL A 66 -7.96 -12.34 -14.03
CA VAL A 66 -8.70 -13.58 -13.72
C VAL A 66 -8.19 -14.19 -12.40
N LEU A 67 -6.88 -14.20 -12.17
CA LEU A 67 -6.30 -14.73 -10.94
C LEU A 67 -6.65 -13.88 -9.70
N SER A 68 -6.80 -12.56 -9.84
CA SER A 68 -7.33 -11.71 -8.78
C SER A 68 -8.76 -12.10 -8.37
N ASN A 69 -9.59 -12.59 -9.30
CA ASN A 69 -10.92 -13.12 -8.98
C ASN A 69 -10.84 -14.39 -8.10
N PHE A 70 -9.92 -15.30 -8.43
CA PHE A 70 -9.69 -16.50 -7.62
C PHE A 70 -9.15 -16.15 -6.22
N ALA A 71 -8.29 -15.13 -6.11
CA ALA A 71 -7.85 -14.63 -4.81
C ALA A 71 -9.04 -14.11 -3.98
N LEU A 72 -9.99 -13.40 -4.59
CA LEU A 72 -11.19 -12.93 -3.88
C LEU A 72 -12.07 -14.06 -3.37
N ARG A 73 -12.20 -15.17 -4.11
CA ARG A 73 -12.89 -16.39 -3.62
C ARG A 73 -12.24 -16.91 -2.35
N PHE A 74 -10.91 -16.97 -2.33
CA PHE A 74 -10.14 -17.38 -1.16
C PHE A 74 -10.33 -16.40 0.00
N ASP A 75 -10.25 -15.09 -0.24
CA ASP A 75 -10.45 -14.06 0.79
C ASP A 75 -11.85 -14.16 1.44
N ARG A 76 -12.89 -14.51 0.67
CA ARG A 76 -14.24 -14.80 1.20
C ARG A 76 -14.27 -16.02 2.10
N GLN A 77 -13.62 -17.12 1.70
CA GLN A 77 -13.53 -18.33 2.51
C GLN A 77 -12.75 -18.06 3.81
N LEU A 78 -11.65 -17.34 3.71
CA LEU A 78 -10.81 -16.96 4.84
C LEU A 78 -11.56 -16.05 5.82
N THR A 79 -12.30 -15.06 5.31
CA THR A 79 -13.18 -14.22 6.13
C THR A 79 -14.19 -15.08 6.90
N SER A 80 -14.86 -16.00 6.20
CA SER A 80 -15.85 -16.89 6.81
C SER A 80 -15.23 -17.70 7.95
N PHE A 81 -14.00 -18.17 7.77
CA PHE A 81 -13.23 -18.85 8.83
C PHE A 81 -12.95 -17.93 10.01
N ILE A 82 -12.48 -16.70 9.79
CA ILE A 82 -12.16 -15.76 10.88
C ILE A 82 -13.40 -15.45 11.74
N ARG A 83 -14.58 -15.31 11.11
CA ARG A 83 -15.84 -15.03 11.83
C ARG A 83 -16.38 -16.22 12.63
N SER A 84 -16.37 -17.40 12.02
CA SER A 84 -17.00 -18.59 12.60
C SER A 84 -16.05 -19.42 13.46
N ASN A 85 -14.74 -19.19 13.31
CA ASN A 85 -13.69 -20.09 13.75
C ASN A 85 -13.85 -21.53 13.23
N ASP A 86 -14.64 -21.72 12.15
CA ASP A 86 -14.96 -23.04 11.60
C ASP A 86 -13.84 -23.52 10.67
N THR A 87 -13.09 -24.50 11.18
CA THR A 87 -11.98 -25.13 10.46
C THR A 87 -12.41 -26.13 9.38
N SER A 88 -13.70 -26.45 9.25
CA SER A 88 -14.22 -27.48 8.33
C SER A 88 -13.81 -27.25 6.86
N ARG A 89 -13.70 -25.97 6.46
CA ARG A 89 -13.34 -25.56 5.09
C ARG A 89 -11.84 -25.59 4.79
N PHE A 90 -10.99 -25.66 5.82
CA PHE A 90 -9.54 -25.72 5.69
C PHE A 90 -9.05 -27.04 6.30
N SER A 91 -8.80 -28.05 5.45
CA SER A 91 -8.34 -29.36 5.93
C SER A 91 -7.00 -29.26 6.68
N GLY A 92 -7.06 -29.42 8.00
CA GLY A 92 -5.92 -29.41 8.93
C GLY A 92 -5.76 -28.10 9.72
N LYS A 93 -6.01 -28.16 11.05
CA LYS A 93 -5.87 -27.03 11.99
C LYS A 93 -4.45 -26.43 12.11
N SER A 94 -3.42 -27.11 11.60
CA SER A 94 -2.01 -26.66 11.71
C SER A 94 -1.60 -25.58 10.70
N LYS A 95 -2.51 -25.12 9.84
CA LYS A 95 -2.16 -24.33 8.65
C LYS A 95 -2.50 -22.83 8.71
N ILE A 96 -3.35 -22.40 9.66
CA ILE A 96 -3.72 -20.99 9.85
C ILE A 96 -3.64 -20.65 11.35
N ARG A 97 -3.01 -19.53 11.70
CA ARG A 97 -3.03 -18.98 13.07
C ARG A 97 -3.37 -17.50 13.03
N LEU A 98 -4.18 -17.04 13.98
CA LEU A 98 -4.62 -15.65 14.07
C LEU A 98 -4.31 -15.10 15.47
N HIS A 99 -3.69 -13.93 15.52
CA HIS A 99 -3.32 -13.24 16.74
C HIS A 99 -3.75 -11.77 16.68
N ARG A 100 -4.46 -11.29 17.71
CA ARG A 100 -4.68 -9.85 17.88
C ARG A 100 -3.41 -9.21 18.42
N MET A 101 -2.92 -8.20 17.71
CA MET A 101 -1.72 -7.46 18.09
C MET A 101 -2.06 -6.25 18.96
N PHE A 102 -1.14 -5.91 19.86
CA PHE A 102 -1.20 -4.69 20.67
C PHE A 102 -2.50 -4.50 21.48
N ASN A 103 -3.25 -5.57 21.77
CA ASN A 103 -4.58 -5.50 22.39
C ASN A 103 -5.55 -4.63 21.57
N SER A 104 -5.50 -4.76 20.24
CA SER A 104 -6.22 -3.92 19.29
C SER A 104 -6.95 -4.75 18.23
N GLU A 105 -7.56 -4.11 17.24
CA GLU A 105 -8.19 -4.78 16.08
C GLU A 105 -7.17 -5.16 14.99
N LEU A 106 -5.88 -4.81 15.15
CA LEU A 106 -4.83 -5.28 14.26
C LEU A 106 -4.68 -6.80 14.38
N LEU A 107 -4.85 -7.49 13.26
CA LEU A 107 -4.70 -8.92 13.13
C LEU A 107 -3.34 -9.26 12.52
N LEU A 108 -2.60 -10.12 13.21
CA LEU A 108 -1.47 -10.85 12.65
C LEU A 108 -1.92 -12.27 12.33
N MET A 109 -1.83 -12.62 11.06
CA MET A 109 -2.25 -13.92 10.58
C MET A 109 -1.05 -14.66 9.99
N TYR A 110 -0.85 -15.89 10.43
CA TYR A 110 0.03 -16.83 9.76
C TYR A 110 -0.80 -17.70 8.82
N LEU A 111 -0.47 -17.68 7.53
CA LEU A 111 -1.07 -18.52 6.49
C LEU A 111 0.02 -19.39 5.86
N ASN A 112 -0.08 -20.70 6.07
CA ASN A 112 0.82 -21.66 5.44
C ASN A 112 0.88 -21.44 3.91
N PRO A 113 2.08 -21.46 3.30
CA PRO A 113 2.25 -21.09 1.89
C PRO A 113 1.62 -22.12 0.94
N ASN A 114 1.34 -23.34 1.40
CA ASN A 114 0.64 -24.38 0.64
C ASN A 114 -0.90 -24.26 0.73
N VAL A 115 -1.42 -23.45 1.64
CA VAL A 115 -2.86 -23.11 1.71
C VAL A 115 -3.14 -21.82 0.96
N TYR A 116 -2.27 -20.84 1.16
CA TYR A 116 -2.43 -19.52 0.57
C TYR A 116 -2.11 -19.54 -0.92
N ARG A 117 -3.10 -19.18 -1.74
CA ARG A 117 -2.91 -18.96 -3.17
C ARG A 117 -2.80 -17.46 -3.43
N GLU A 118 -1.59 -16.93 -3.28
CA GLU A 118 -1.30 -15.54 -3.63
C GLU A 118 -1.12 -15.39 -5.15
N PHE A 119 -1.93 -14.55 -5.77
CA PHE A 119 -1.75 -14.15 -7.17
C PHE A 119 -1.34 -12.67 -7.32
N GLY A 120 -0.97 -12.02 -6.21
CA GLY A 120 -0.48 -10.65 -6.21
C GLY A 120 0.78 -10.48 -7.05
N ASN A 121 0.89 -9.34 -7.73
CA ASN A 121 2.07 -8.91 -8.47
C ASN A 121 2.07 -7.37 -8.58
N SER A 122 3.15 -6.82 -9.13
CA SER A 122 3.35 -5.37 -9.25
C SER A 122 2.60 -4.73 -10.43
N ASN A 123 1.77 -5.49 -11.15
CA ASN A 123 1.01 -5.07 -12.32
C ASN A 123 -0.49 -4.90 -12.06
N GLN A 124 -0.93 -4.99 -10.80
CA GLN A 124 -2.30 -4.72 -10.43
C GLN A 124 -2.71 -3.29 -10.83
N PRO A 125 -3.97 -3.03 -11.22
CA PRO A 125 -4.45 -1.69 -11.55
C PRO A 125 -4.39 -0.74 -10.35
N SER A 126 -4.12 0.55 -10.57
CA SER A 126 -4.24 1.58 -9.52
C SER A 126 -5.70 1.97 -9.33
N TYR A 127 -6.26 1.83 -8.12
CA TYR A 127 -7.64 2.24 -7.85
C TYR A 127 -7.85 3.75 -7.94
N TYR A 128 -6.85 4.53 -7.52
CA TYR A 128 -6.87 5.99 -7.63
C TYR A 128 -7.00 6.43 -9.10
N HIS A 129 -6.17 5.89 -9.99
CA HIS A 129 -6.20 6.24 -11.41
C HIS A 129 -7.43 5.67 -12.14
N LEU A 130 -8.01 4.55 -11.69
CA LEU A 130 -9.32 4.10 -12.19
C LEU A 130 -10.42 5.10 -11.88
N PHE A 131 -10.45 5.60 -10.65
CA PHE A 131 -11.42 6.62 -10.26
C PHE A 131 -11.21 7.93 -11.03
N LEU A 132 -9.96 8.35 -11.23
CA LEU A 132 -9.63 9.50 -12.07
C LEU A 132 -10.06 9.29 -13.54
N SER A 133 -9.89 8.08 -14.10
CA SER A 133 -10.36 7.74 -15.43
C SER A 133 -11.88 7.88 -15.55
N LEU A 134 -12.61 7.39 -14.55
CA LEU A 134 -14.06 7.54 -14.49
C LEU A 134 -14.46 9.03 -14.41
N LEU A 135 -13.83 9.79 -13.52
CA LEU A 135 -14.07 11.23 -13.35
C LEU A 135 -13.80 12.01 -14.64
N SER A 136 -12.68 11.71 -15.33
CA SER A 136 -12.31 12.29 -16.62
C SER A 136 -13.37 12.03 -17.68
N SER A 137 -13.87 10.79 -17.75
CA SER A 137 -14.88 10.39 -18.74
C SER A 137 -16.25 11.02 -18.43
N VAL A 138 -16.61 11.16 -17.16
CA VAL A 138 -17.80 11.90 -16.72
C VAL A 138 -17.70 13.36 -17.14
N ASN A 139 -16.56 14.01 -16.86
CA ASN A 139 -16.33 15.40 -17.26
C ASN A 139 -16.44 15.58 -18.78
N ALA A 140 -15.93 14.64 -19.57
CA ALA A 140 -16.04 14.67 -21.02
C ALA A 140 -17.50 14.61 -21.49
N VAL A 141 -18.32 13.71 -20.95
CA VAL A 141 -19.75 13.58 -21.30
C VAL A 141 -20.57 14.79 -20.86
N ILE A 142 -20.28 15.35 -19.67
CA ILE A 142 -20.96 16.57 -19.18
C ILE A 142 -20.65 17.76 -20.10
N VAL A 143 -19.40 17.88 -20.54
CA VAL A 143 -18.96 18.95 -21.44
C VAL A 143 -19.54 18.79 -22.84
N GLU A 144 -19.60 17.56 -23.34
CA GLU A 144 -20.09 17.20 -24.66
C GLU A 144 -20.69 15.79 -24.64
N SER A 145 -22.02 15.70 -24.78
CA SER A 145 -22.77 14.43 -24.79
C SER A 145 -22.74 13.76 -26.16
N SER A 146 -21.53 13.41 -26.63
CA SER A 146 -21.33 12.67 -27.88
C SER A 146 -21.30 11.16 -27.63
N GLU A 147 -21.72 10.38 -28.64
CA GLU A 147 -21.65 8.90 -28.58
C GLU A 147 -20.23 8.36 -28.28
N PRO A 148 -19.13 8.94 -28.83
CA PRO A 148 -17.77 8.56 -28.43
C PRO A 148 -17.48 8.78 -26.94
N ASN A 149 -17.88 9.92 -26.37
CA ASN A 149 -17.66 10.21 -24.94
C ASN A 149 -18.48 9.25 -24.05
N LEU A 150 -19.70 8.90 -24.47
CA LEU A 150 -20.54 7.92 -23.78
C LEU A 150 -19.93 6.51 -23.84
N ALA A 151 -19.37 6.11 -24.97
CA ALA A 151 -18.65 4.84 -25.10
C ALA A 151 -17.40 4.81 -24.20
N GLU A 152 -16.67 5.93 -24.10
CA GLU A 152 -15.52 6.08 -23.21
C GLU A 152 -15.94 6.02 -21.72
N LEU A 153 -17.03 6.67 -21.35
CA LEU A 153 -17.61 6.59 -20.01
C LEU A 153 -18.00 5.15 -19.67
N LYS A 154 -18.68 4.45 -20.59
CA LYS A 154 -19.07 3.04 -20.42
C LYS A 154 -17.84 2.15 -20.22
N ALA A 155 -16.77 2.35 -20.98
CA ALA A 155 -15.51 1.64 -20.81
C ALA A 155 -14.86 1.92 -19.44
N SER A 156 -14.89 3.17 -18.96
CA SER A 156 -14.40 3.52 -17.63
C SER A 156 -15.23 2.90 -16.51
N CYS A 157 -16.56 2.85 -16.63
CA CYS A 157 -17.45 2.15 -15.69
C CYS A 157 -17.08 0.67 -15.61
N HIS A 158 -16.96 0.03 -16.77
CA HIS A 158 -16.58 -1.38 -16.87
C HIS A 158 -15.23 -1.66 -16.21
N ASN A 159 -14.21 -0.84 -16.49
CA ASN A 159 -12.89 -0.99 -15.87
C ASN A 159 -12.95 -0.86 -14.33
N MET A 160 -13.71 0.10 -13.80
CA MET A 160 -13.87 0.31 -12.36
C MET A 160 -14.59 -0.86 -11.69
N ASP A 161 -15.70 -1.30 -12.28
CA ASP A 161 -16.52 -2.38 -11.73
C ASP A 161 -15.79 -3.72 -11.82
N SER A 162 -15.09 -3.96 -12.93
CA SER A 162 -14.20 -5.11 -13.10
C SER A 162 -13.14 -5.19 -12.02
N CYS A 163 -12.38 -4.12 -11.79
CA CYS A 163 -11.24 -4.15 -10.87
C CYS A 163 -11.67 -4.15 -9.40
N SER A 164 -12.84 -3.57 -9.09
CA SER A 164 -13.43 -3.62 -7.75
C SER A 164 -14.25 -4.90 -7.50
N PHE A 165 -14.54 -5.67 -8.55
CA PHE A 165 -15.42 -6.84 -8.54
C PHE A 165 -16.81 -6.51 -7.98
N SER A 166 -17.33 -5.33 -8.33
CA SER A 166 -18.59 -4.80 -7.80
C SER A 166 -19.17 -3.75 -8.73
N ARG A 167 -20.50 -3.68 -8.85
CA ARG A 167 -21.19 -2.63 -9.61
C ARG A 167 -21.29 -1.36 -8.77
N VAL A 168 -20.23 -0.55 -8.78
CA VAL A 168 -20.08 0.67 -7.97
C VAL A 168 -20.04 1.94 -8.81
N SER A 169 -19.72 1.83 -10.10
CA SER A 169 -19.54 2.94 -11.03
C SER A 169 -20.72 3.91 -11.06
N ASP A 170 -21.96 3.40 -11.20
CA ASP A 170 -23.18 4.23 -11.22
C ASP A 170 -23.34 5.06 -9.93
N GLY A 171 -23.06 4.44 -8.77
CA GLY A 171 -23.08 5.13 -7.48
C GLY A 171 -22.02 6.24 -7.42
N TYR A 172 -20.83 5.99 -7.96
CA TYR A 172 -19.76 6.97 -8.01
C TYR A 172 -20.08 8.14 -8.93
N ILE A 173 -20.66 7.89 -10.11
CA ILE A 173 -21.12 8.93 -11.04
C ILE A 173 -22.15 9.83 -10.35
N ASN A 174 -23.14 9.23 -9.69
CA ASN A 174 -24.15 9.98 -8.95
C ASN A 174 -23.52 10.87 -7.85
N ASP A 175 -22.51 10.37 -7.14
CA ASP A 175 -21.79 11.16 -6.15
C ASP A 175 -20.97 12.30 -6.76
N MET A 176 -20.36 12.09 -7.93
CA MET A 176 -19.67 13.13 -8.70
C MET A 176 -20.63 14.24 -9.13
N LEU A 177 -21.80 13.88 -9.68
CA LEU A 177 -22.82 14.84 -10.09
C LEU A 177 -23.38 15.62 -8.89
N LYS A 178 -23.66 14.93 -7.77
CA LYS A 178 -24.05 15.60 -6.52
C LYS A 178 -22.97 16.51 -5.97
N PHE A 179 -21.70 16.14 -6.10
CA PHE A 179 -20.57 17.00 -5.74
C PHE A 179 -20.54 18.24 -6.63
N TYR A 180 -20.59 18.09 -7.96
CA TYR A 180 -20.59 19.22 -8.88
C TYR A 180 -21.80 20.15 -8.70
N ARG A 181 -22.97 19.60 -8.41
CA ARG A 181 -24.14 20.40 -8.02
C ARG A 181 -23.90 21.19 -6.74
N ARG A 182 -23.32 20.57 -5.70
CA ARG A 182 -23.03 21.24 -4.41
C ARG A 182 -22.07 22.42 -4.54
N ILE A 183 -21.13 22.37 -5.49
CA ILE A 183 -20.17 23.47 -5.71
C ILE A 183 -20.68 24.48 -6.76
N GLY A 184 -21.91 24.32 -7.23
CA GLY A 184 -22.52 25.16 -8.27
C GLY A 184 -21.77 25.08 -9.61
N ALA A 185 -21.23 23.91 -9.95
CA ALA A 185 -20.63 23.62 -11.26
C ALA A 185 -21.69 23.18 -12.29
N LEU A 186 -22.80 22.60 -11.82
CA LEU A 186 -23.88 22.17 -12.70
C LEU A 186 -25.24 22.19 -11.99
N GLU A 187 -26.32 22.14 -12.78
CA GLU A 187 -27.68 21.79 -12.35
C GLU A 187 -28.11 20.45 -12.97
N LEU A 188 -29.02 19.74 -12.30
CA LEU A 188 -29.58 18.49 -12.81
C LEU A 188 -31.03 18.74 -13.22
N SER A 189 -31.41 18.29 -14.41
CA SER A 189 -32.78 18.36 -14.92
C SER A 189 -33.74 17.53 -14.07
N GLU A 190 -35.03 17.87 -14.12
CA GLU A 190 -36.07 17.11 -13.43
C GLU A 190 -36.14 15.64 -13.91
N ASP A 191 -35.80 15.38 -15.17
CA ASP A 191 -35.78 14.05 -15.80
C ASP A 191 -34.49 13.25 -15.50
N TYR A 192 -33.72 13.62 -14.47
CA TYR A 192 -32.48 12.92 -14.12
C TYR A 192 -32.72 11.44 -13.80
N VAL A 193 -32.07 10.55 -14.54
CA VAL A 193 -32.10 9.10 -14.33
C VAL A 193 -30.83 8.65 -13.62
N PHE A 194 -30.94 7.70 -12.69
CA PHE A 194 -29.78 7.10 -12.03
C PHE A 194 -28.97 6.21 -12.98
N GLY A 195 -27.64 6.39 -13.01
CA GLY A 195 -26.71 5.59 -13.81
C GLY A 195 -25.87 6.43 -14.78
N TYR A 196 -25.02 5.80 -15.58
CA TYR A 196 -24.13 6.52 -16.51
C TYR A 196 -24.86 7.37 -17.58
N GLU A 197 -26.07 6.98 -17.99
CA GLU A 197 -26.91 7.79 -18.89
C GLU A 197 -27.48 9.04 -18.19
N GLY A 198 -27.52 9.05 -16.85
CA GLY A 198 -27.95 10.20 -16.04
C GLY A 198 -27.11 11.46 -16.24
N VAL A 199 -25.90 11.31 -16.77
CA VAL A 199 -25.02 12.44 -17.14
C VAL A 199 -25.64 13.31 -18.24
N ARG A 200 -26.56 12.76 -19.07
CA ARG A 200 -27.30 13.54 -20.07
C ARG A 200 -28.29 14.54 -19.47
N GLY A 201 -28.71 14.33 -18.23
CA GLY A 201 -29.61 15.23 -17.49
C GLY A 201 -28.91 16.45 -16.89
N VAL A 202 -27.67 16.76 -17.28
CA VAL A 202 -26.97 17.95 -16.79
C VAL A 202 -27.38 19.18 -17.58
N SER A 203 -27.77 20.23 -16.87
CA SER A 203 -28.06 21.57 -17.40
C SER A 203 -27.16 22.61 -16.71
N LEU A 204 -26.95 23.76 -17.35
CA LEU A 204 -26.19 24.91 -16.80
C LEU A 204 -24.80 24.54 -16.24
N LEU A 205 -23.82 24.35 -17.14
CA LEU A 205 -22.45 23.92 -16.80
C LEU A 205 -21.46 25.08 -16.66
N ASP A 206 -20.80 25.17 -15.51
CA ASP A 206 -19.56 25.95 -15.33
C ASP A 206 -18.33 25.04 -15.42
N LYS A 207 -17.74 24.98 -16.61
CA LYS A 207 -16.55 24.15 -16.91
C LYS A 207 -15.35 24.48 -16.02
N ASN A 208 -15.24 25.71 -15.53
CA ASN A 208 -14.09 26.13 -14.72
C ASN A 208 -14.11 25.56 -13.30
N LYS A 209 -15.27 25.06 -12.85
CA LYS A 209 -15.44 24.42 -11.55
C LYS A 209 -15.31 22.91 -11.60
N LEU A 210 -15.15 22.31 -12.78
CA LEU A 210 -14.88 20.88 -12.89
C LEU A 210 -13.49 20.55 -12.35
N THR A 211 -13.36 19.34 -11.81
CA THR A 211 -12.10 18.88 -11.22
C THR A 211 -11.06 18.63 -12.32
N ASN A 212 -9.87 19.22 -12.19
CA ASN A 212 -8.72 18.88 -13.04
C ASN A 212 -8.19 17.49 -12.68
N VAL A 213 -8.00 16.64 -13.70
CA VAL A 213 -7.77 15.21 -13.48
C VAL A 213 -6.29 14.83 -13.70
N GLY A 214 -5.55 14.64 -12.62
CA GLY A 214 -4.29 13.88 -12.54
C GLY A 214 -3.09 14.35 -13.39
N GLY A 215 -1.93 13.74 -13.15
CA GLY A 215 -0.68 14.00 -13.89
C GLY A 215 -0.34 12.92 -14.93
N ALA A 216 0.70 13.19 -15.73
CA ALA A 216 1.26 12.26 -16.71
C ALA A 216 2.30 11.28 -16.12
N THR A 217 2.75 11.52 -14.87
CA THR A 217 3.77 10.74 -14.16
C THR A 217 3.34 10.43 -12.73
N SER A 218 3.80 9.30 -12.19
CA SER A 218 3.56 8.94 -10.78
C SER A 218 4.50 9.75 -9.89
N ASP A 219 4.01 10.29 -8.80
CA ASP A 219 4.82 11.08 -7.86
C ASP A 219 5.73 10.21 -6.99
N ILE A 220 5.34 8.96 -6.76
CA ILE A 220 6.13 8.00 -5.97
C ILE A 220 6.68 6.88 -6.86
N GLY A 221 7.92 6.51 -6.58
CA GLY A 221 8.59 5.33 -7.11
C GLY A 221 9.27 4.54 -5.99
N PHE A 222 9.54 3.26 -6.23
CA PHE A 222 10.21 2.38 -5.28
C PHE A 222 11.51 1.85 -5.87
N SER A 223 12.61 1.95 -5.13
CA SER A 223 13.90 1.43 -5.54
C SER A 223 14.44 0.39 -4.56
N PHE A 224 14.94 -0.72 -5.09
CA PHE A 224 15.42 -1.87 -4.34
C PHE A 224 16.94 -1.98 -4.44
N SER A 225 17.60 -2.05 -3.28
CA SER A 225 19.05 -2.08 -3.17
C SER A 225 19.66 -3.41 -3.66
N PRO A 226 20.97 -3.42 -3.96
CA PRO A 226 21.76 -4.64 -4.08
C PRO A 226 22.00 -5.24 -2.68
N SER A 227 21.74 -6.53 -2.54
CA SER A 227 21.75 -7.26 -1.27
C SER A 227 21.96 -8.77 -1.45
N GLY A 228 22.45 -9.18 -2.63
CA GLY A 228 22.75 -10.57 -2.98
C GLY A 228 21.59 -11.53 -2.67
N PHE A 229 21.83 -12.59 -1.90
CA PHE A 229 20.80 -13.59 -1.58
C PHE A 229 19.72 -13.15 -0.58
N LEU A 230 19.70 -11.87 -0.16
CA LEU A 230 18.59 -11.29 0.60
C LEU A 230 17.40 -10.87 -0.28
N ILE A 231 17.32 -11.36 -1.53
CA ILE A 231 16.12 -11.29 -2.41
C ILE A 231 14.81 -11.54 -1.64
N PRO A 232 14.70 -12.54 -0.73
CA PRO A 232 13.45 -12.76 0.01
C PRO A 232 12.94 -11.51 0.73
N TYR A 233 13.81 -10.68 1.32
CA TYR A 233 13.40 -9.43 1.96
C TYR A 233 12.72 -8.48 0.98
N HIS A 234 13.30 -8.28 -0.20
CA HIS A 234 12.69 -7.45 -1.24
C HIS A 234 11.37 -8.02 -1.73
N LEU A 235 11.27 -9.34 -1.91
CA LEU A 235 10.02 -10.01 -2.30
C LEU A 235 8.93 -9.86 -1.23
N GLY A 236 9.30 -9.93 0.05
CA GLY A 236 8.38 -9.67 1.16
C GLY A 236 7.86 -8.23 1.17
N VAL A 237 8.75 -7.26 0.97
CA VAL A 237 8.35 -5.84 0.84
C VAL A 237 7.41 -5.65 -0.37
N LEU A 238 7.77 -6.20 -1.53
CA LEU A 238 6.94 -6.12 -2.74
C LEU A 238 5.58 -6.78 -2.54
N SER A 239 5.52 -7.97 -1.93
CA SER A 239 4.27 -8.68 -1.64
C SER A 239 3.32 -7.82 -0.82
N TYR A 240 3.79 -7.29 0.30
CA TYR A 240 2.95 -6.48 1.19
C TYR A 240 2.51 -5.16 0.55
N LEU A 241 3.40 -4.46 -0.17
CA LEU A 241 3.05 -3.20 -0.85
C LEU A 241 2.09 -3.42 -2.04
N CYS A 242 2.22 -4.53 -2.77
CA CYS A 242 1.31 -4.88 -3.87
C CYS A 242 -0.07 -5.31 -3.35
N GLU A 243 -0.12 -6.07 -2.24
CA GLU A 243 -1.35 -6.50 -1.57
C GLU A 243 -2.27 -5.30 -1.27
N HIS A 244 -1.68 -4.22 -0.77
CA HIS A 244 -2.35 -2.96 -0.45
C HIS A 244 -2.41 -1.96 -1.60
N ASN A 245 -1.96 -2.28 -2.82
CA ASN A 245 -1.97 -1.40 -3.99
C ASN A 245 -1.13 -0.11 -3.85
N ALA A 246 -0.17 -0.08 -2.92
CA ALA A 246 0.85 0.96 -2.81
C ALA A 246 1.89 0.86 -3.95
N ILE A 247 2.18 -0.37 -4.39
CA ILE A 247 2.83 -0.65 -5.68
C ILE A 247 1.78 -1.28 -6.62
N ASN A 248 1.65 -0.71 -7.81
CA ASN A 248 0.67 -1.08 -8.83
C ASN A 248 1.23 -0.70 -10.23
N CYS A 249 0.54 -1.03 -11.32
CA CYS A 249 1.05 -0.89 -12.69
C CYS A 249 1.46 0.53 -13.10
N THR A 250 1.01 1.59 -12.40
CA THR A 250 1.39 2.98 -12.70
C THR A 250 2.62 3.45 -11.94
N VAL A 251 3.01 2.74 -10.87
CA VAL A 251 4.14 3.12 -9.99
C VAL A 251 5.46 2.65 -10.61
N PRO A 252 6.43 3.54 -10.88
CA PRO A 252 7.76 3.15 -11.33
C PRO A 252 8.52 2.38 -10.26
N ILE A 253 9.24 1.34 -10.70
CA ILE A 253 10.05 0.49 -9.83
C ILE A 253 11.46 0.40 -10.37
N ALA A 254 12.46 0.43 -9.51
CA ALA A 254 13.86 0.32 -9.90
C ALA A 254 14.62 -0.66 -9.01
N GLY A 255 15.70 -1.22 -9.51
CA GLY A 255 16.54 -2.10 -8.72
C GLY A 255 17.96 -2.24 -9.26
N ALA A 256 18.88 -2.59 -8.38
CA ALA A 256 20.25 -2.97 -8.74
C ALA A 256 20.60 -4.33 -8.12
N SER A 257 21.36 -5.15 -8.83
CA SER A 257 21.74 -6.52 -8.42
C SER A 257 20.51 -7.34 -8.00
N SER A 258 20.53 -7.94 -6.82
CA SER A 258 19.36 -8.64 -6.25
C SER A 258 18.06 -7.83 -6.31
N GLY A 259 18.11 -6.52 -6.14
CA GLY A 259 16.95 -5.65 -6.26
C GLY A 259 16.36 -5.64 -7.67
N SER A 260 17.20 -5.64 -8.71
CA SER A 260 16.75 -5.70 -10.11
C SER A 260 16.13 -7.07 -10.43
N LEU A 261 16.71 -8.14 -9.92
CA LEU A 261 16.16 -9.50 -10.01
C LEU A 261 14.79 -9.60 -9.32
N SER A 262 14.64 -9.01 -8.12
CA SER A 262 13.37 -8.98 -7.38
C SER A 262 12.26 -8.25 -8.13
N VAL A 263 12.53 -7.03 -8.63
CA VAL A 263 11.51 -6.26 -9.36
C VAL A 263 11.12 -6.93 -10.67
N CYS A 264 12.10 -7.45 -11.42
CA CYS A 264 11.84 -8.21 -12.65
C CYS A 264 10.98 -9.45 -12.38
N SER A 265 11.34 -10.24 -11.37
CA SER A 265 10.56 -11.42 -10.98
C SER A 265 9.15 -11.06 -10.54
N SER A 266 8.96 -9.94 -9.82
CA SER A 266 7.63 -9.48 -9.38
C SER A 266 6.70 -9.06 -10.51
N VAL A 267 7.26 -8.63 -11.65
CA VAL A 267 6.50 -8.26 -12.85
C VAL A 267 6.18 -9.51 -13.66
N ILE A 268 7.14 -10.42 -13.80
CA ILE A 268 7.08 -11.57 -14.71
C ILE A 268 6.41 -12.81 -14.12
N LEU A 269 6.48 -13.03 -12.81
CA LEU A 269 5.95 -14.24 -12.16
C LEU A 269 4.58 -13.97 -11.50
N ASN A 270 3.75 -15.01 -11.43
CA ASN A 270 2.45 -14.95 -10.77
C ASN A 270 2.61 -15.35 -9.30
N GLY A 271 2.55 -14.38 -8.40
CA GLY A 271 2.61 -14.62 -6.96
C GLY A 271 4.02 -14.69 -6.40
N PHE A 272 4.20 -14.06 -5.23
CA PHE A 272 5.50 -13.96 -4.56
C PHE A 272 6.01 -15.29 -3.99
N ILE A 273 5.11 -16.24 -3.71
CA ILE A 273 5.49 -17.62 -3.32
C ILE A 273 6.21 -18.34 -4.48
N ASN A 274 5.81 -18.10 -5.73
CA ASN A 274 6.51 -18.66 -6.88
C ASN A 274 7.90 -18.02 -7.05
N CYS A 275 8.03 -16.71 -6.79
CA CYS A 275 9.34 -16.05 -6.72
C CYS A 275 10.22 -16.66 -5.61
N MET A 276 9.66 -16.96 -4.44
CA MET A 276 10.39 -17.62 -3.35
C MET A 276 10.83 -19.04 -3.73
N ASN A 277 9.99 -19.83 -4.38
CA ASN A 277 10.36 -21.18 -4.86
C ASN A 277 11.55 -21.15 -5.83
N VAL A 278 11.59 -20.14 -6.70
CA VAL A 278 12.74 -19.88 -7.57
C VAL A 278 13.99 -19.59 -6.73
N VAL A 279 13.92 -18.64 -5.81
CA VAL A 279 15.06 -18.25 -4.96
C VAL A 279 15.58 -19.42 -4.13
N GLU A 280 14.71 -20.20 -3.51
CA GLU A 280 15.07 -21.37 -2.71
C GLU A 280 15.74 -22.46 -3.54
N ARG A 281 15.22 -22.74 -4.74
CA ARG A 281 15.81 -23.70 -5.69
C ARG A 281 17.22 -23.28 -6.11
N PHE A 282 17.41 -22.02 -6.48
CA PHE A 282 18.72 -21.50 -6.89
C PHE A 282 19.71 -21.46 -5.73
N SER A 283 19.23 -21.11 -4.54
CA SER A 283 20.01 -21.14 -3.29
C SER A 283 20.49 -22.57 -2.96
N LYS A 284 19.60 -23.57 -3.10
CA LYS A 284 19.95 -25.00 -2.96
C LYS A 284 21.01 -25.43 -3.99
N ARG A 285 20.83 -25.06 -5.27
CA ARG A 285 21.81 -25.35 -6.35
C ARG A 285 23.19 -24.74 -6.03
N LEU A 286 23.26 -23.46 -5.64
CA LEU A 286 24.53 -22.81 -5.29
C LEU A 286 25.24 -23.52 -4.11
N ARG A 287 24.51 -23.83 -3.04
CA ARG A 287 25.10 -24.53 -1.88
C ARG A 287 25.63 -25.91 -2.27
N SER A 288 24.92 -26.64 -3.13
CA SER A 288 25.38 -27.94 -3.64
C SER A 288 26.66 -27.82 -4.49
N MET A 289 26.77 -26.74 -5.28
CA MET A 289 27.98 -26.44 -6.07
C MET A 289 29.17 -26.13 -5.17
N ASN A 290 28.98 -25.32 -4.13
CA ASN A 290 30.04 -24.95 -3.19
C ASN A 290 30.54 -26.14 -2.37
N ARG A 291 29.64 -27.05 -1.95
CA ARG A 291 30.04 -28.32 -1.32
C ARG A 291 30.89 -29.17 -2.26
N LYS A 292 30.44 -29.39 -3.50
CA LYS A 292 31.21 -30.14 -4.50
C LYS A 292 32.59 -29.52 -4.79
N LYS A 293 32.74 -28.19 -4.75
CA LYS A 293 34.05 -27.52 -4.91
C LYS A 293 34.97 -27.77 -3.72
N LEU A 294 34.41 -27.85 -2.50
CA LEU A 294 35.16 -28.17 -1.29
C LEU A 294 35.56 -29.65 -1.28
N ASP A 295 34.65 -30.54 -1.69
CA ASP A 295 34.87 -32.00 -1.72
C ASP A 295 35.83 -32.40 -2.85
N LYS A 296 35.81 -31.71 -4.01
CA LYS A 296 36.75 -31.92 -5.14
C LYS A 296 38.20 -31.48 -4.86
N GLY A 297 38.51 -31.00 -3.65
CA GLY A 297 39.88 -31.04 -3.11
C GLY A 297 40.40 -32.48 -2.91
N SER A 298 39.51 -33.47 -3.00
CA SER A 298 39.77 -34.90 -2.90
C SER A 298 38.92 -35.64 -3.95
N VAL A 299 39.60 -36.28 -4.92
CA VAL A 299 39.07 -37.17 -5.97
C VAL A 299 38.46 -36.47 -7.21
N LYS A 300 39.08 -36.80 -8.36
CA LYS A 300 38.56 -36.57 -9.71
C LYS A 300 37.64 -37.73 -10.06
N GLU A 301 36.41 -37.47 -10.45
CA GLU A 301 35.66 -38.41 -11.29
C GLU A 301 34.98 -37.69 -12.46
N ALA A 302 35.00 -38.42 -13.57
CA ALA A 302 34.48 -38.12 -14.88
C ALA A 302 33.02 -38.59 -15.02
N ASP A 303 32.40 -38.11 -16.10
CA ASP A 303 31.22 -38.66 -16.78
C ASP A 303 29.84 -38.47 -16.12
N SER A 304 29.12 -37.47 -16.63
CA SER A 304 27.69 -37.61 -16.98
C SER A 304 27.31 -36.56 -18.02
N GLU A 305 26.58 -37.02 -19.05
CA GLU A 305 26.22 -36.36 -20.30
C GLU A 305 25.36 -35.08 -20.12
N ASP A 306 25.66 -34.08 -20.95
CA ASP A 306 24.76 -33.08 -21.57
C ASP A 306 23.59 -32.50 -20.75
N LYS A 307 23.91 -31.92 -19.59
CA LYS A 307 23.16 -30.75 -19.08
C LYS A 307 24.13 -29.63 -18.75
N GLU A 308 23.84 -28.42 -19.20
CA GLU A 308 24.63 -27.21 -18.94
C GLU A 308 24.74 -26.98 -17.41
N GLN A 309 25.79 -27.52 -16.79
CA GLN A 309 26.01 -27.39 -15.35
C GLN A 309 26.64 -26.03 -15.06
N ALA A 310 25.97 -25.22 -14.24
CA ALA A 310 26.49 -23.94 -13.77
C ALA A 310 27.86 -24.12 -13.08
N LYS A 311 28.88 -23.39 -13.52
CA LYS A 311 30.25 -23.48 -12.95
C LYS A 311 30.52 -22.40 -11.92
N ASN A 312 29.84 -21.27 -12.06
CA ASN A 312 29.95 -20.10 -11.20
C ASN A 312 28.56 -19.49 -10.92
N LEU A 313 28.53 -18.39 -10.18
CA LEU A 313 27.27 -17.74 -9.80
C LEU A 313 26.63 -16.99 -10.97
N ASP A 314 27.42 -16.39 -11.89
CA ASP A 314 26.87 -15.76 -13.10
C ASP A 314 26.18 -16.78 -14.01
N ASP A 315 26.74 -17.98 -14.20
CA ASP A 315 26.08 -19.07 -14.94
C ASP A 315 24.74 -19.44 -14.31
N LEU A 316 24.70 -19.51 -12.98
CA LEU A 316 23.48 -19.84 -12.24
C LEU A 316 22.41 -18.75 -12.40
N VAL A 317 22.80 -17.48 -12.41
CA VAL A 317 21.91 -16.35 -12.71
C VAL A 317 21.44 -16.40 -14.17
N ARG A 318 22.33 -16.63 -15.14
CA ARG A 318 21.99 -16.75 -16.57
C ARG A 318 21.01 -17.89 -16.82
N ILE A 319 21.29 -19.08 -16.31
CA ILE A 319 20.40 -20.26 -16.42
C ILE A 319 19.07 -19.94 -15.75
N GLY A 320 19.07 -19.37 -14.55
CA GLY A 320 17.83 -19.06 -13.84
C GLY A 320 16.96 -18.01 -14.52
N LEU A 321 17.58 -16.97 -15.07
CA LEU A 321 16.87 -15.97 -15.87
C LEU A 321 16.33 -16.58 -17.16
N SER A 322 17.07 -17.48 -17.81
CA SER A 322 16.61 -18.19 -19.02
C SER A 322 15.46 -19.18 -18.73
N GLU A 323 15.40 -19.74 -17.52
CA GLU A 323 14.26 -20.57 -17.07
C GLU A 323 12.99 -19.73 -16.81
N ILE A 324 13.14 -18.46 -16.42
CA ILE A 324 12.02 -17.58 -15.99
C ILE A 324 11.51 -16.69 -17.13
N LEU A 325 12.42 -16.12 -17.92
CA LEU A 325 12.12 -15.13 -18.95
C LEU A 325 11.87 -15.85 -20.27
N LYS A 326 10.59 -15.95 -20.66
CA LYS A 326 10.20 -16.47 -21.97
C LYS A 326 10.15 -15.36 -23.03
N GLU A 327 10.01 -15.75 -24.29
CA GLU A 327 9.86 -14.82 -25.41
C GLU A 327 8.73 -13.80 -25.15
N GLY A 328 8.96 -12.52 -25.43
CA GLY A 328 8.01 -11.43 -25.12
C GLY A 328 8.11 -10.83 -23.71
N SER A 329 8.91 -11.40 -22.78
CA SER A 329 9.07 -10.82 -21.41
C SER A 329 9.48 -9.35 -21.42
N HIS A 330 10.43 -9.02 -22.31
CA HIS A 330 10.98 -7.67 -22.46
C HIS A 330 9.92 -6.68 -22.95
N GLN A 331 9.05 -7.09 -23.87
CA GLN A 331 7.94 -6.26 -24.37
C GLN A 331 6.96 -5.94 -23.25
N PHE A 332 6.56 -6.96 -22.49
CA PHE A 332 5.65 -6.78 -21.35
C PHE A 332 6.21 -5.87 -20.27
N ILE A 333 7.52 -5.97 -19.97
CA ILE A 333 8.20 -5.05 -19.07
C ILE A 333 8.21 -3.62 -19.63
N ASN A 334 8.49 -3.46 -20.92
CA ASN A 334 8.53 -2.15 -21.58
C ASN A 334 7.15 -1.48 -21.69
N GLU A 335 6.08 -2.26 -21.83
CA GLU A 335 4.69 -1.78 -21.95
C GLU A 335 4.08 -1.35 -20.61
N ARG A 336 4.72 -1.73 -19.49
CA ARG A 336 4.28 -1.33 -18.17
C ARG A 336 4.28 0.20 -18.02
N ILE A 337 3.17 0.75 -17.53
CA ILE A 337 2.97 2.21 -17.41
C ILE A 337 4.05 2.87 -16.53
N GLY A 338 4.25 2.37 -15.32
CA GLY A 338 5.40 2.75 -14.51
C GLY A 338 6.63 1.98 -14.98
N ALA A 339 7.68 2.68 -15.40
CA ALA A 339 8.88 2.02 -15.92
C ALA A 339 9.53 1.12 -14.87
N LEU A 340 10.04 -0.05 -15.31
CA LEU A 340 10.99 -0.87 -14.57
C LEU A 340 12.40 -0.44 -14.95
N THR A 341 13.21 -0.01 -13.98
CA THR A 341 14.58 0.48 -14.24
C THR A 341 15.63 -0.42 -13.59
N VAL A 342 16.60 -0.88 -14.38
CA VAL A 342 17.74 -1.68 -13.91
C VAL A 342 18.98 -0.78 -13.81
N GLY A 343 19.57 -0.73 -12.62
CA GLY A 343 20.82 -0.04 -12.35
C GLY A 343 22.03 -0.97 -12.41
N TYR A 344 23.08 -0.56 -13.13
CA TYR A 344 24.37 -1.26 -13.19
C TYR A 344 25.52 -0.23 -13.23
N SER A 345 26.75 -0.70 -13.05
CA SER A 345 27.93 0.17 -13.00
C SER A 345 28.88 -0.12 -14.16
N VAL A 346 29.53 0.92 -14.67
CA VAL A 346 30.66 0.82 -15.61
C VAL A 346 31.84 1.63 -15.09
N ILE A 347 33.07 1.26 -15.45
CA ILE A 347 34.25 2.07 -15.13
C ILE A 347 34.50 3.05 -16.27
N ARG A 348 34.42 4.35 -15.98
CA ARG A 348 34.75 5.43 -16.92
C ARG A 348 35.66 6.43 -16.24
N ARG A 349 36.83 6.70 -16.82
CA ARG A 349 37.86 7.59 -16.25
C ARG A 349 38.23 7.20 -14.80
N LEU A 350 38.51 5.90 -14.59
CA LEU A 350 38.89 5.32 -13.28
C LEU A 350 37.85 5.50 -12.15
N ARG A 351 36.59 5.77 -12.49
CA ARG A 351 35.49 5.89 -11.53
C ARG A 351 34.31 5.03 -11.97
N PHE A 352 33.64 4.41 -11.00
CA PHE A 352 32.37 3.76 -11.24
C PHE A 352 31.31 4.82 -11.58
N LYS A 353 30.67 4.66 -12.72
CA LYS A 353 29.52 5.45 -13.15
C LYS A 353 28.28 4.58 -13.17
N THR A 354 27.19 5.11 -12.62
CA THR A 354 25.88 4.47 -12.67
C THR A 354 25.33 4.58 -14.08
N MET A 355 24.81 3.47 -14.57
CA MET A 355 24.03 3.35 -15.79
C MET A 355 22.64 2.84 -15.42
N LEU A 356 21.62 3.41 -16.05
CA LEU A 356 20.22 3.03 -15.86
C LEU A 356 19.67 2.57 -17.20
N ASN A 357 18.96 1.44 -17.21
CA ASN A 357 18.26 0.95 -18.39
C ASN A 357 16.82 0.59 -18.03
N SER A 358 15.86 1.18 -18.75
CA SER A 358 14.42 0.95 -18.56
C SER A 358 13.72 0.43 -19.82
N HIS A 359 14.48 0.22 -20.89
CA HIS A 359 13.97 -0.28 -22.16
C HIS A 359 14.86 -1.41 -22.67
N PHE A 360 14.26 -2.56 -22.95
CA PHE A 360 14.97 -3.79 -23.31
C PHE A 360 14.56 -4.24 -24.72
N LEU A 361 15.54 -4.54 -25.57
CA LEU A 361 15.32 -4.85 -26.99
C LEU A 361 14.88 -6.29 -27.25
N SER A 362 15.29 -7.21 -26.37
CA SER A 362 15.02 -8.64 -26.48
C SER A 362 15.13 -9.33 -25.12
N VAL A 363 14.73 -10.61 -25.05
CA VAL A 363 14.95 -11.41 -23.83
C VAL A 363 16.44 -11.57 -23.51
N PRO A 364 17.33 -11.88 -24.48
CA PRO A 364 18.78 -11.87 -24.24
C PRO A 364 19.31 -10.53 -23.72
N ASP A 365 18.87 -9.39 -24.30
CA ASP A 365 19.29 -8.05 -23.84
C ASP A 365 18.86 -7.78 -22.39
N LEU A 366 17.64 -8.20 -22.01
CA LEU A 366 17.17 -8.14 -20.63
C LEU A 366 18.00 -9.03 -19.69
N ILE A 367 18.31 -10.27 -20.09
CA ILE A 367 19.16 -11.19 -19.32
C ILE A 367 20.53 -10.58 -19.09
N ASP A 368 21.17 -10.07 -20.15
CA ASP A 368 22.52 -9.49 -20.05
C ASP A 368 22.52 -8.21 -19.21
N CYS A 369 21.47 -7.39 -19.27
CA CYS A 369 21.32 -6.23 -18.39
C CYS A 369 21.22 -6.63 -16.91
N LEU A 370 20.42 -7.66 -16.59
CA LEU A 370 20.24 -8.16 -15.22
C LEU A 370 21.51 -8.85 -14.68
N ARG A 371 22.23 -9.58 -15.55
CA ARG A 371 23.56 -10.15 -15.24
C ARG A 371 24.57 -9.04 -14.95
N ALA A 372 24.66 -8.04 -15.82
CA ALA A 372 25.53 -6.87 -15.62
C ALA A 372 25.22 -6.16 -14.30
N SER A 373 23.94 -6.01 -13.96
CA SER A 373 23.48 -5.41 -12.70
C SER A 373 23.89 -6.21 -11.46
N SER A 374 24.06 -7.53 -11.58
CA SER A 374 24.34 -8.48 -10.48
C SER A 374 25.78 -9.03 -10.47
N TYR A 375 26.66 -8.50 -11.33
CA TYR A 375 28.01 -9.01 -11.49
C TYR A 375 28.97 -8.41 -10.45
N ILE A 376 29.32 -9.20 -9.44
CA ILE A 376 30.33 -8.86 -8.43
C ILE A 376 31.66 -9.53 -8.84
N PRO A 377 32.72 -8.77 -9.16
CA PRO A 377 34.01 -9.34 -9.55
C PRO A 377 34.52 -10.38 -8.54
N LEU A 378 35.07 -11.49 -9.04
CA LEU A 378 35.60 -12.62 -8.26
C LEU A 378 34.58 -13.44 -7.46
N VAL A 379 33.43 -12.86 -7.11
CA VAL A 379 32.31 -13.58 -6.46
C VAL A 379 31.42 -14.24 -7.51
N SER A 380 31.03 -13.48 -8.55
CA SER A 380 30.12 -13.95 -9.59
C SER A 380 30.81 -14.87 -10.60
N SER A 381 31.90 -14.39 -11.19
CA SER A 381 32.76 -15.13 -12.13
C SER A 381 34.17 -14.51 -12.16
N LYS A 382 35.14 -15.23 -12.75
CA LYS A 382 36.46 -14.69 -13.10
C LYS A 382 36.42 -13.85 -14.37
N ASP A 383 35.54 -14.20 -15.31
CA ASP A 383 35.37 -13.49 -16.57
C ASP A 383 34.46 -12.27 -16.37
N PHE A 384 34.70 -11.21 -17.13
CA PHE A 384 33.88 -9.99 -17.09
C PHE A 384 32.55 -10.22 -17.82
N VAL A 385 31.49 -9.64 -17.26
CA VAL A 385 30.19 -9.52 -17.96
C VAL A 385 30.20 -8.22 -18.76
N TYR A 386 29.92 -8.34 -20.06
CA TYR A 386 29.80 -7.19 -20.96
C TYR A 386 28.33 -6.91 -21.25
N TYR A 387 27.97 -5.63 -21.26
CA TYR A 387 26.64 -5.17 -21.68
C TYR A 387 26.79 -3.88 -22.47
N LYS A 388 26.13 -3.79 -23.63
CA LYS A 388 26.26 -2.67 -24.59
C LYS A 388 27.72 -2.31 -24.92
N GLY A 389 28.57 -3.33 -25.05
CA GLY A 389 29.99 -3.18 -25.40
C GLY A 389 30.92 -2.71 -24.26
N GLU A 390 30.41 -2.52 -23.04
CA GLU A 390 31.22 -2.09 -21.89
C GLU A 390 31.34 -3.20 -20.83
N PRO A 391 32.50 -3.35 -20.16
CA PRO A 391 32.63 -4.21 -19.00
C PRO A 391 31.80 -3.63 -17.85
N CYS A 392 30.88 -4.43 -17.34
CA CYS A 392 29.90 -4.01 -16.35
C CYS A 392 30.18 -4.62 -14.98
N TYR A 393 29.66 -3.94 -13.96
CA TYR A 393 29.82 -4.28 -12.56
C TYR A 393 28.51 -4.06 -11.81
N ASP A 394 28.41 -4.70 -10.65
CA ASP A 394 27.28 -4.58 -9.75
C ASP A 394 26.92 -3.11 -9.49
N GLY A 395 25.62 -2.80 -9.50
CA GLY A 395 25.11 -1.44 -9.27
C GLY A 395 25.57 -0.84 -7.93
N GLN A 396 25.85 -1.67 -6.92
CA GLN A 396 26.36 -1.24 -5.62
C GLN A 396 27.60 -0.35 -5.72
N LEU A 397 28.49 -0.59 -6.70
CA LEU A 397 29.78 0.10 -6.80
C LEU A 397 29.65 1.58 -7.18
N SER A 398 28.59 1.96 -7.88
CA SER A 398 28.34 3.35 -8.28
C SER A 398 27.26 4.07 -7.47
N LEU A 399 26.36 3.32 -6.80
CA LEU A 399 25.15 3.83 -6.16
C LEU A 399 25.29 4.15 -4.65
N ASN A 400 26.50 4.38 -4.15
CA ASN A 400 26.78 4.51 -2.71
C ASN A 400 26.00 5.63 -1.98
N ARG A 401 25.60 6.71 -2.66
CA ARG A 401 24.88 7.85 -2.04
C ARG A 401 23.42 7.55 -1.70
N SER A 402 22.81 6.59 -2.40
CA SER A 402 21.40 6.21 -2.24
C SER A 402 21.27 4.81 -1.60
N PHE A 403 22.25 4.38 -0.80
CA PHE A 403 22.32 3.03 -0.23
C PHE A 403 22.20 1.92 -1.28
N GLY A 404 22.81 2.14 -2.45
CA GLY A 404 22.76 1.21 -3.57
C GLY A 404 21.47 1.25 -4.40
N CYS A 405 20.49 2.09 -4.03
CA CYS A 405 19.22 2.19 -4.76
C CYS A 405 19.37 3.09 -5.99
N PRO A 406 19.05 2.63 -7.22
CA PRO A 406 18.92 3.50 -8.38
C PRO A 406 17.79 4.53 -8.22
N GLU A 407 17.89 5.64 -8.93
CA GLU A 407 16.79 6.62 -8.95
C GLU A 407 15.65 6.14 -9.86
N THR A 408 14.43 6.60 -9.58
CA THR A 408 13.25 6.45 -10.45
C THR A 408 12.94 7.80 -11.11
N ASN A 409 12.21 7.79 -12.23
CA ASN A 409 11.75 9.02 -12.91
C ASN A 409 10.56 9.67 -12.17
N THR A 410 10.62 9.76 -10.84
CA THR A 410 9.55 10.25 -9.96
C THR A 410 10.07 11.33 -9.02
N THR A 411 9.17 12.15 -8.48
CA THR A 411 9.53 13.24 -7.55
C THR A 411 9.98 12.70 -6.20
N ARG A 412 9.37 11.61 -5.73
CA ARG A 412 9.71 10.91 -4.49
C ARG A 412 10.13 9.47 -4.78
N VAL A 413 11.21 9.02 -4.12
CA VAL A 413 11.74 7.65 -4.23
C VAL A 413 11.84 7.00 -2.87
N VAL A 414 11.11 5.89 -2.66
CA VAL A 414 11.21 5.06 -1.46
C VAL A 414 12.29 4.02 -1.68
N ARG A 415 13.31 4.02 -0.82
CA ARG A 415 14.49 3.15 -0.91
C ARG A 415 14.34 1.95 0.02
N VAL A 416 14.36 0.76 -0.54
CA VAL A 416 14.19 -0.51 0.17
C VAL A 416 15.54 -1.18 0.34
N ASN A 417 15.93 -1.45 1.59
CA ASN A 417 17.20 -2.10 1.88
C ASN A 417 17.13 -3.00 3.13
N PRO A 418 17.56 -4.28 3.06
CA PRO A 418 17.51 -5.20 4.18
C PRO A 418 18.52 -4.90 5.29
N TYR A 419 19.58 -4.13 5.04
CA TYR A 419 20.57 -3.83 6.05
C TYR A 419 20.08 -2.73 7.00
N ASN A 420 20.44 -2.86 8.28
CA ASN A 420 20.16 -1.83 9.27
C ASN A 420 21.20 -0.70 9.19
N PHE A 421 20.84 0.41 8.55
CA PHE A 421 21.67 1.62 8.53
C PHE A 421 21.29 2.56 9.65
N THR A 422 22.24 2.82 10.53
CA THR A 422 22.17 3.89 11.53
C THR A 422 22.87 5.13 11.00
N SER A 423 22.48 5.64 9.82
CA SER A 423 23.04 6.92 9.36
C SER A 423 22.28 8.07 10.03
N SER A 424 23.00 9.10 10.48
CA SER A 424 22.40 10.36 10.92
C SER A 424 21.53 11.02 9.83
N SER A 425 21.73 10.65 8.57
CA SER A 425 20.93 11.07 7.41
C SER A 425 19.53 10.46 7.38
N ILE A 426 19.35 9.20 7.82
CA ILE A 426 18.01 8.55 7.93
C ILE A 426 17.26 9.03 9.18
N ASN A 427 17.99 9.34 10.25
CA ASN A 427 17.41 9.72 11.55
C ASN A 427 16.75 11.11 11.57
N LYS A 428 16.95 11.95 10.55
CA LYS A 428 16.14 13.16 10.34
C LYS A 428 14.85 12.77 9.64
N GLN A 429 13.93 12.14 10.36
CA GLN A 429 12.66 11.63 9.78
C GLN A 429 11.73 12.77 9.35
N ARG A 430 11.87 13.16 8.08
CA ARG A 430 11.03 14.11 7.33
C ARG A 430 9.60 13.58 7.17
N LEU A 431 8.67 14.43 6.72
CA LEU A 431 7.33 13.99 6.30
C LEU A 431 7.36 12.92 5.19
N LEU A 432 8.43 12.88 4.38
CA LEU A 432 8.51 12.06 3.17
C LEU A 432 8.92 10.60 3.38
N ASN A 433 9.19 10.15 4.61
CA ASN A 433 9.44 8.73 5.00
C ASN A 433 9.94 7.83 3.83
N GLU A 434 11.18 8.07 3.40
CA GLU A 434 11.71 7.60 2.11
C GLU A 434 12.45 6.25 2.18
N TYR A 435 12.31 5.50 3.29
CA TYR A 435 13.13 4.32 3.56
C TYR A 435 12.34 3.16 4.16
N ILE A 436 12.48 1.96 3.56
CA ILE A 436 12.05 0.68 4.12
C ILE A 436 13.30 -0.12 4.46
N THR A 437 13.58 -0.25 5.75
CA THR A 437 14.75 -0.94 6.30
C THR A 437 14.48 -1.31 7.76
N PRO A 438 15.16 -2.32 8.33
CA PRO A 438 14.92 -2.75 9.71
C PRO A 438 15.07 -1.67 10.80
N HIS A 439 15.66 -0.50 10.50
CA HIS A 439 15.68 0.65 11.42
C HIS A 439 14.28 1.11 11.85
N LEU A 440 13.23 0.77 11.09
CA LEU A 440 11.85 1.13 11.40
C LEU A 440 11.36 0.53 12.74
N THR A 441 11.97 -0.55 13.21
CA THR A 441 11.71 -1.17 14.53
C THR A 441 11.85 -0.18 15.70
N THR A 442 12.70 0.85 15.56
CA THR A 442 12.93 1.88 16.60
C THR A 442 11.67 2.68 16.95
N SER A 443 10.66 2.67 16.09
CA SER A 443 9.39 3.37 16.28
C SER A 443 8.22 2.47 16.66
N ASP A 444 8.45 1.20 16.98
CA ASP A 444 7.37 0.23 17.25
C ASP A 444 6.48 0.65 18.43
N ARG A 445 7.01 1.38 19.42
CA ARG A 445 6.18 1.97 20.49
C ARG A 445 5.12 2.95 19.95
N PHE A 446 5.50 3.80 19.00
CA PHE A 446 4.58 4.78 18.41
C PHE A 446 3.62 4.11 17.41
N LEU A 447 4.08 3.07 16.72
CA LEU A 447 3.23 2.22 15.90
C LEU A 447 2.15 1.56 16.77
N ALA A 448 2.53 0.92 17.87
CA ALA A 448 1.60 0.27 18.78
C ALA A 448 0.56 1.25 19.34
N TYR A 449 1.00 2.46 19.71
CA TYR A 449 0.09 3.55 20.07
C TYR A 449 -0.91 3.86 18.95
N TYR A 450 -0.41 4.17 17.76
CA TYR A 450 -1.23 4.62 16.64
C TYR A 450 -2.25 3.56 16.21
N VAL A 451 -1.84 2.28 16.15
CA VAL A 451 -2.74 1.16 15.86
C VAL A 451 -3.85 1.03 16.91
N ARG A 452 -3.53 1.16 18.20
CA ARG A 452 -4.53 1.13 19.28
C ARG A 452 -5.50 2.30 19.18
N LEU A 453 -4.99 3.51 18.95
CA LEU A 453 -5.79 4.70 18.72
C LEU A 453 -6.77 4.50 17.55
N LYS A 454 -6.28 4.00 16.42
CA LYS A 454 -7.13 3.75 15.25
C LYS A 454 -8.12 2.62 15.46
N SER A 455 -7.77 1.61 16.25
CA SER A 455 -8.70 0.56 16.65
C SER A 455 -9.83 1.06 17.54
N ILE A 456 -9.56 1.94 18.52
CA ILE A 456 -10.64 2.50 19.35
C ILE A 456 -11.51 3.47 18.56
N ILE A 457 -10.92 4.28 17.67
CA ILE A 457 -11.68 5.14 16.74
C ILE A 457 -12.61 4.30 15.88
N TYR A 458 -12.09 3.22 15.29
CA TYR A 458 -12.86 2.27 14.50
C TYR A 458 -14.05 1.68 15.30
N GLN A 459 -13.80 1.21 16.54
CA GLN A 459 -14.85 0.66 17.41
C GLN A 459 -15.92 1.72 17.78
N LEU A 460 -15.51 2.94 18.13
CA LEU A 460 -16.42 4.05 18.41
C LEU A 460 -17.27 4.41 17.19
N TYR A 461 -16.69 4.31 15.99
CA TYR A 461 -17.42 4.58 14.76
C TYR A 461 -18.48 3.51 14.44
N ILE A 462 -18.09 2.24 14.56
CA ILE A 462 -19.04 1.12 14.44
C ILE A 462 -20.17 1.25 15.46
N ARG A 463 -19.84 1.68 16.70
CA ARG A 463 -20.84 1.96 17.73
C ARG A 463 -21.80 3.08 17.31
N ARG A 464 -21.30 4.19 16.76
CA ARG A 464 -22.12 5.28 16.21
C ARG A 464 -23.09 4.78 15.15
N LEU A 465 -22.59 4.09 14.12
CA LEU A 465 -23.42 3.56 13.03
C LEU A 465 -24.44 2.52 13.50
N THR A 466 -24.09 1.73 14.52
CA THR A 466 -25.02 0.78 15.15
C THR A 466 -26.17 1.52 15.82
N LEU A 467 -25.87 2.56 16.60
CA LEU A 467 -26.87 3.40 17.25
C LEU A 467 -27.73 4.17 16.25
N GLU A 468 -27.15 4.65 15.13
CA GLU A 468 -27.91 5.22 14.01
C GLU A 468 -28.90 4.22 13.42
N THR A 469 -28.48 2.97 13.22
CA THR A 469 -29.36 1.92 12.70
C THR A 469 -30.51 1.60 13.67
N LEU A 470 -30.31 1.84 14.97
CA LEU A 470 -31.31 1.67 16.02
C LEU A 470 -32.11 2.96 16.32
N ASN A 471 -31.88 4.06 15.60
CA ASN A 471 -32.44 5.39 15.88
C ASN A 471 -32.14 5.94 17.30
N MET A 472 -30.98 5.58 17.85
CA MET A 472 -30.52 5.96 19.21
C MET A 472 -29.29 6.89 19.18
N VAL A 473 -29.16 7.73 18.15
CA VAL A 473 -27.96 8.58 17.95
C VAL A 473 -27.73 9.55 19.12
N SER A 474 -28.78 9.99 19.81
CA SER A 474 -28.68 10.83 21.01
C SER A 474 -27.91 10.16 22.15
N GLU A 475 -27.94 8.82 22.25
CA GLU A 475 -27.17 8.09 23.26
C GLU A 475 -25.67 8.16 22.98
N PHE A 476 -25.28 8.21 21.71
CA PHE A 476 -23.87 8.35 21.36
C PHE A 476 -23.27 9.66 21.89
N LYS A 477 -24.05 10.76 21.88
CA LYS A 477 -23.65 12.02 22.52
C LYS A 477 -23.36 11.83 24.01
N ASN A 478 -24.21 11.09 24.74
CA ASN A 478 -23.99 10.80 26.16
C ASN A 478 -22.73 9.93 26.37
N GLU A 479 -22.54 8.91 25.52
CA GLU A 479 -21.33 8.08 25.53
C GLU A 479 -20.05 8.92 25.32
N LEU A 480 -20.07 9.89 24.39
CA LEU A 480 -18.92 10.78 24.14
C LEU A 480 -18.60 11.66 25.36
N ILE A 481 -19.61 12.22 26.03
CA ILE A 481 -19.41 13.05 27.23
C ILE A 481 -18.77 12.22 28.35
N HIS A 482 -19.29 11.01 28.61
CA HIS A 482 -18.72 10.12 29.61
C HIS A 482 -17.29 9.69 29.24
N ALA A 483 -17.02 9.44 27.95
CA ALA A 483 -15.68 9.10 27.47
C ALA A 483 -14.68 10.25 27.69
N ILE A 484 -15.06 11.49 27.40
CA ILE A 484 -14.22 12.68 27.64
C ILE A 484 -13.91 12.82 29.14
N ASN A 485 -14.92 12.67 30.01
CA ASN A 485 -14.73 12.75 31.45
C ASN A 485 -13.79 11.66 31.97
N LEU A 486 -13.96 10.42 31.50
CA LEU A 486 -13.08 9.31 31.86
C LEU A 486 -11.64 9.54 31.36
N TYR A 487 -11.47 10.00 30.11
CA TYR A 487 -10.16 10.34 29.56
C TYR A 487 -9.43 11.36 30.44
N ASN A 488 -10.11 12.46 30.80
CA ASN A 488 -9.54 13.51 31.64
C ASN A 488 -9.17 13.00 33.04
N HIS A 489 -9.94 12.06 33.59
CA HIS A 489 -9.63 11.42 34.87
C HIS A 489 -8.38 10.53 34.78
N VAL A 490 -8.30 9.67 33.76
CA VAL A 490 -7.14 8.79 33.51
C VAL A 490 -5.88 9.62 33.26
N ALA A 491 -5.98 10.68 32.45
CA ALA A 491 -4.85 11.55 32.12
C ALA A 491 -4.28 12.29 33.33
N LYS A 492 -5.13 12.72 34.27
CA LYS A 492 -4.70 13.39 35.52
C LYS A 492 -3.96 12.46 36.48
N GLN A 493 -4.22 11.15 36.44
CA GLN A 493 -3.62 10.16 37.34
C GLN A 493 -2.30 9.57 36.81
N SER A 494 -2.03 9.65 35.50
CA SER A 494 -0.80 9.12 34.90
C SER A 494 0.40 10.03 35.18
N ILE A 495 1.25 9.66 36.15
CA ILE A 495 2.53 10.32 36.40
C ILE A 495 3.54 9.89 35.30
N PRO A 496 4.31 10.80 34.65
CA PRO A 496 5.09 10.51 33.43
C PRO A 496 6.29 9.55 33.57
N LYS A 497 6.54 8.93 34.74
CA LYS A 497 7.84 8.28 35.05
C LYS A 497 7.77 6.80 35.45
N VAL A 498 6.62 6.14 35.44
CA VAL A 498 6.50 4.79 36.00
C VAL A 498 6.39 3.74 34.88
N LYS A 499 7.32 2.77 34.87
CA LYS A 499 7.18 1.51 34.12
C LYS A 499 5.80 0.95 34.45
N VAL A 500 4.93 0.82 33.45
CA VAL A 500 3.54 0.38 33.60
C VAL A 500 3.51 -0.98 34.28
N ASP A 501 3.34 -0.96 35.61
CA ASP A 501 3.09 -2.13 36.43
C ASP A 501 1.58 -2.38 36.41
N ARG A 502 1.18 -3.61 36.03
CA ARG A 502 -0.24 -4.01 35.92
C ARG A 502 -0.98 -3.88 37.24
N SER A 503 -0.26 -3.85 38.36
CA SER A 503 -0.81 -3.73 39.72
C SER A 503 -1.47 -2.38 40.02
N LYS A 504 -1.18 -1.32 39.24
CA LYS A 504 -1.78 0.03 39.40
C LYS A 504 -2.91 0.36 38.40
N LEU A 505 -3.34 -0.61 37.58
CA LEU A 505 -4.48 -0.46 36.67
C LEU A 505 -5.85 -0.47 37.39
N THR A 506 -5.88 -0.41 38.73
CA THR A 506 -7.06 -0.71 39.55
C THR A 506 -7.84 0.51 40.05
N SER A 507 -7.32 1.75 39.96
CA SER A 507 -8.02 2.94 40.53
C SER A 507 -9.14 3.53 39.66
N TYR A 508 -9.14 3.32 38.34
CA TYR A 508 -10.14 3.94 37.45
C TYR A 508 -11.42 3.12 37.29
N VAL A 509 -11.37 1.81 37.56
CA VAL A 509 -12.53 0.89 37.51
C VAL A 509 -13.61 1.31 38.51
N GLU A 510 -13.21 2.00 39.58
CA GLU A 510 -14.09 2.50 40.64
C GLU A 510 -14.75 3.85 40.28
N THR A 511 -14.40 4.47 39.15
CA THR A 511 -14.98 5.76 38.77
C THR A 511 -16.41 5.62 38.25
N ARG A 512 -17.27 6.58 38.61
CA ARG A 512 -18.65 6.64 38.12
C ARG A 512 -18.73 6.61 36.59
N GLU A 513 -17.81 7.29 35.91
CA GLU A 513 -17.79 7.39 34.45
C GLU A 513 -17.37 6.06 33.79
N TYR A 514 -16.42 5.32 34.39
CA TYR A 514 -16.08 3.96 33.94
C TYR A 514 -17.29 3.02 34.05
N SER A 515 -17.98 3.02 35.20
CA SER A 515 -19.16 2.17 35.40
C SER A 515 -20.29 2.48 34.42
N LYS A 516 -20.55 3.76 34.13
CA LYS A 516 -21.54 4.19 33.13
C LYS A 516 -21.17 3.72 31.71
N LEU A 517 -19.93 3.98 31.27
CA LEU A 517 -19.48 3.55 29.94
C LEU A 517 -19.44 2.03 29.81
N SER A 518 -18.99 1.33 30.86
CA SER A 518 -18.99 -0.12 30.90
C SER A 518 -20.41 -0.70 30.73
N ALA A 519 -21.42 -0.07 31.34
CA ALA A 519 -22.81 -0.44 31.14
C ALA A 519 -23.29 -0.14 29.70
N LEU A 520 -22.97 1.05 29.16
CA LEU A 520 -23.41 1.46 27.82
C LEU A 520 -22.75 0.65 26.70
N TRP A 521 -21.44 0.43 26.76
CA TRP A 521 -20.71 -0.30 25.73
C TRP A 521 -20.87 -1.81 25.86
N SER A 522 -21.12 -2.32 27.08
CA SER A 522 -21.23 -3.76 27.35
C SER A 522 -20.05 -4.58 26.80
N SER A 523 -18.88 -3.94 26.63
CA SER A 523 -17.70 -4.50 25.97
C SER A 523 -16.46 -4.20 26.79
N ARG A 524 -15.99 -5.21 27.53
CA ARG A 524 -14.78 -5.11 28.36
C ARG A 524 -13.54 -4.81 27.51
N SER A 525 -13.43 -5.42 26.32
CA SER A 525 -12.31 -5.21 25.41
C SER A 525 -12.23 -3.77 24.90
N MET A 526 -13.38 -3.14 24.63
CA MET A 526 -13.44 -1.74 24.21
C MET A 526 -13.05 -0.79 25.34
N MET A 527 -13.51 -1.06 26.58
CA MET A 527 -13.10 -0.32 27.77
C MET A 527 -11.60 -0.44 28.05
N ASP A 528 -11.06 -1.67 28.01
CA ASP A 528 -9.64 -1.93 28.23
C ASP A 528 -8.78 -1.20 27.19
N LEU A 529 -9.19 -1.22 25.92
CA LEU A 529 -8.50 -0.51 24.85
C LEU A 529 -8.57 1.01 25.03
N PHE A 530 -9.72 1.56 25.43
CA PHE A 530 -9.89 3.00 25.69
C PHE A 530 -8.92 3.49 26.78
N VAL A 531 -8.88 2.78 27.91
CA VAL A 531 -7.99 3.12 29.02
C VAL A 531 -6.52 2.93 28.64
N LEU A 532 -6.21 1.87 27.88
CA LEU A 532 -4.87 1.62 27.38
C LEU A 532 -4.38 2.75 26.48
N VAL A 533 -5.19 3.22 25.53
CA VAL A 533 -4.86 4.35 24.65
C VAL A 533 -4.64 5.61 25.49
N SER A 534 -5.57 5.93 26.39
CA SER A 534 -5.52 7.13 27.25
C SER A 534 -4.23 7.19 28.09
N ASN A 535 -3.84 6.06 28.71
CA ASN A 535 -2.60 5.98 29.48
C ASN A 535 -1.34 6.06 28.61
N TYR A 536 -1.40 5.44 27.43
CA TYR A 536 -0.24 5.33 26.56
C TYR A 536 0.11 6.67 25.90
N GLU A 537 -0.88 7.53 25.61
CA GLU A 537 -0.67 8.89 25.09
C GLU A 537 0.30 9.71 25.95
N ASN A 538 0.12 9.64 27.27
CA ASN A 538 0.98 10.31 28.23
C ASN A 538 2.36 9.63 28.33
N THR A 539 2.39 8.30 28.28
CA THR A 539 3.63 7.51 28.40
C THR A 539 4.59 7.75 27.23
N VAL A 540 4.06 7.85 25.99
CA VAL A 540 4.88 8.12 24.80
C VAL A 540 5.06 9.62 24.51
N GLU A 541 4.55 10.48 25.39
CA GLU A 541 4.62 11.94 25.30
C GLU A 541 4.16 12.43 23.91
N VAL A 542 2.96 11.99 23.47
CA VAL A 542 2.45 12.25 22.11
C VAL A 542 2.64 13.71 21.70
N ASP A 543 2.32 14.65 22.58
CA ASP A 543 2.42 16.09 22.31
C ASP A 543 3.86 16.59 22.02
N LYS A 544 4.90 15.85 22.41
CA LYS A 544 6.30 16.19 22.07
C LYS A 544 6.72 15.73 20.69
N TYR A 545 6.06 14.70 20.15
CA TYR A 545 6.37 14.04 18.87
C TYR A 545 5.30 14.24 17.79
N ASN A 546 4.29 15.04 18.13
CA ASN A 546 3.18 15.46 17.29
C ASN A 546 3.47 16.85 16.67
N LEU A 547 2.94 17.08 15.48
CA LEU A 547 3.04 18.32 14.72
C LEU A 547 2.09 19.45 15.18
N ARG A 548 1.25 19.23 16.20
CA ARG A 548 0.30 20.24 16.74
C ARG A 548 0.91 21.61 17.06
N LYS A 549 2.22 21.68 17.32
CA LYS A 549 2.92 22.92 17.70
C LYS A 549 3.44 23.75 16.51
N TYR A 550 3.18 23.31 15.28
CA TYR A 550 3.65 24.02 14.09
C TYR A 550 2.51 24.78 13.44
N GLU A 551 2.74 26.07 13.22
CA GLU A 551 1.85 26.89 12.41
C GLU A 551 2.23 26.77 10.93
N ALA A 552 1.25 26.44 10.09
CA ALA A 552 1.37 26.65 8.65
C ALA A 552 1.01 28.11 8.34
N ALA A 553 1.87 28.83 7.61
CA ALA A 553 1.49 30.11 7.01
C ALA A 553 0.68 29.86 5.73
N GLU A 554 -0.19 30.80 5.36
CA GLU A 554 -1.19 30.64 4.29
C GLU A 554 -0.61 30.16 2.95
N ASN A 555 0.57 30.63 2.56
CA ASN A 555 1.19 30.30 1.27
C ASN A 555 2.32 29.26 1.37
N THR A 556 2.38 28.50 2.46
CA THR A 556 3.47 27.54 2.69
C THR A 556 3.22 26.25 1.93
N ASP A 557 4.20 25.81 1.13
CA ASP A 557 4.26 24.43 0.65
C ASP A 557 4.62 23.53 1.85
N ILE A 558 3.59 22.85 2.39
CA ILE A 558 3.70 22.00 3.58
C ILE A 558 4.76 20.92 3.38
N VAL A 559 4.79 20.27 2.21
CA VAL A 559 5.68 19.16 1.92
C VAL A 559 7.13 19.63 1.83
N LYS A 560 7.39 20.70 1.06
CA LYS A 560 8.74 21.29 0.92
C LYS A 560 9.26 21.85 2.24
N THR A 561 8.38 22.48 3.02
CA THR A 561 8.76 23.12 4.29
C THR A 561 9.14 22.08 5.34
N LEU A 562 8.35 21.02 5.48
CA LEU A 562 8.63 19.94 6.44
C LEU A 562 9.60 18.89 5.90
N GLY A 563 9.82 18.84 4.59
CA GLY A 563 10.92 18.12 3.96
C GLY A 563 12.28 18.76 4.22
N SER A 564 12.33 20.06 4.55
CA SER A 564 13.57 20.77 4.81
C SER A 564 14.18 20.41 6.17
N SER A 565 15.46 20.03 6.18
CA SER A 565 16.20 19.75 7.43
C SER A 565 16.40 20.99 8.31
N LYS A 566 16.06 22.19 7.82
CA LYS A 566 16.16 23.44 8.59
C LYS A 566 14.94 23.68 9.50
N PHE A 567 13.77 23.13 9.14
CA PHE A 567 12.50 23.48 9.78
C PHE A 567 12.16 22.57 10.96
N LEU A 568 12.46 21.28 10.87
CA LEU A 568 12.18 20.30 11.93
C LEU A 568 13.44 19.97 12.73
N LYS A 569 13.47 20.41 14.00
CA LYS A 569 14.48 19.97 14.98
C LYS A 569 14.11 18.63 15.65
N ARG A 570 12.84 18.20 15.58
CA ARG A 570 12.32 16.98 16.23
C ARG A 570 11.65 16.05 15.23
N PRO A 571 11.76 14.72 15.42
CA PRO A 571 11.11 13.75 14.55
C PRO A 571 9.62 13.67 14.84
N ILE A 572 8.83 13.50 13.78
CA ILE A 572 7.37 13.32 13.86
C ILE A 572 7.08 11.82 13.88
N HIS A 573 6.50 11.31 14.96
CA HIS A 573 6.22 9.88 15.13
C HIS A 573 4.76 9.57 15.45
N THR A 574 3.94 10.58 15.73
CA THR A 574 2.56 10.40 16.18
C THR A 574 1.59 11.20 15.33
N SER A 575 0.32 10.78 15.34
CA SER A 575 -0.77 11.48 14.67
C SER A 575 -1.08 12.82 15.37
N PRO A 576 -1.54 13.85 14.63
CA PRO A 576 -2.10 15.06 15.21
C PRO A 576 -3.47 14.84 15.87
N VAL A 577 -4.11 13.69 15.68
CA VAL A 577 -5.39 13.36 16.30
C VAL A 577 -5.12 12.44 17.49
N SER A 578 -5.22 12.96 18.71
CA SER A 578 -5.30 12.15 19.93
C SER A 578 -6.71 11.61 20.11
N LEU A 579 -6.88 10.66 21.02
CA LEU A 579 -8.20 10.14 21.38
C LEU A 579 -9.13 11.27 21.83
N LEU A 580 -8.64 12.19 22.68
CA LEU A 580 -9.41 13.34 23.13
C LEU A 580 -9.84 14.26 21.99
N THR A 581 -8.95 14.53 21.03
CA THR A 581 -9.30 15.35 19.86
C THR A 581 -10.36 14.68 18.99
N TYR A 582 -10.27 13.36 18.79
CA TYR A 582 -11.31 12.62 18.08
C TYR A 582 -12.66 12.73 18.80
N LEU A 583 -12.70 12.52 20.12
CA LEU A 583 -13.93 12.60 20.91
C LEU A 583 -14.58 13.98 20.81
N TYR A 584 -13.79 15.05 20.92
CA TYR A 584 -14.30 16.42 20.77
C TYR A 584 -14.79 16.71 19.34
N LEU A 585 -14.09 16.23 18.30
CA LEU A 585 -14.56 16.38 16.92
C LEU A 585 -15.89 15.67 16.68
N GLN A 586 -16.06 14.45 17.22
CA GLN A 586 -17.34 13.74 17.14
C GLN A 586 -18.44 14.47 17.92
N LEU A 587 -18.13 14.98 19.12
CA LEU A 587 -19.08 15.74 19.93
C LEU A 587 -19.50 17.05 19.23
N ALA A 588 -18.59 17.69 18.50
CA ALA A 588 -18.86 18.90 17.71
C ALA A 588 -19.89 18.70 16.61
N GLN A 589 -19.97 17.49 16.05
CA GLN A 589 -21.02 17.16 15.08
C GLN A 589 -22.43 17.19 15.71
N PHE A 590 -22.55 16.96 17.03
CA PHE A 590 -23.83 16.98 17.74
C PHE A 590 -24.19 18.33 18.36
N LEU A 591 -23.20 19.05 18.86
CA LEU A 591 -23.39 20.28 19.64
C LEU A 591 -23.11 21.56 18.85
N GLY A 592 -22.52 21.46 17.65
CA GLY A 592 -22.11 22.62 16.86
C GLY A 592 -21.20 23.55 17.67
N ARG A 593 -21.56 24.84 17.74
CA ARG A 593 -20.78 25.88 18.45
C ARG A 593 -20.73 25.68 19.97
N SER A 594 -21.64 24.91 20.58
CA SER A 594 -21.67 24.70 22.03
C SER A 594 -20.58 23.76 22.56
N VAL A 595 -19.75 23.15 21.70
CA VAL A 595 -18.62 22.32 22.18
C VAL A 595 -17.55 23.11 22.92
N THR A 596 -17.42 24.41 22.66
CA THR A 596 -16.45 25.25 23.37
C THR A 596 -16.68 25.29 24.88
N GLU A 597 -17.93 25.09 25.34
CA GLU A 597 -18.28 24.98 26.76
C GLU A 597 -17.69 23.72 27.42
N TYR A 598 -17.40 22.68 26.62
CA TYR A 598 -16.81 21.42 27.08
C TYR A 598 -15.29 21.39 26.92
N ILE A 599 -14.70 22.32 26.16
CA ILE A 599 -13.25 22.45 26.01
C ILE A 599 -12.76 23.28 27.20
N GLN A 600 -11.96 22.67 28.09
CA GLN A 600 -11.29 23.40 29.16
C GLN A 600 -10.24 24.36 28.57
N ASP A 601 -10.62 25.63 28.44
CA ASP A 601 -9.78 26.84 28.38
C ASP A 601 -8.72 27.01 27.26
N ASP A 602 -8.93 26.44 26.06
CA ASP A 602 -8.10 26.84 24.90
C ASP A 602 -8.92 27.18 23.63
N PRO A 603 -9.24 28.48 23.43
CA PRO A 603 -9.84 29.00 22.20
C PRO A 603 -9.00 28.72 20.95
N SER A 604 -7.69 28.52 21.10
CA SER A 604 -6.75 28.20 20.01
C SER A 604 -6.69 26.70 19.68
N SER A 605 -7.44 25.86 20.38
CA SER A 605 -7.50 24.43 20.07
C SER A 605 -8.10 24.17 18.68
N PHE A 606 -7.57 23.16 17.97
CA PHE A 606 -8.04 22.74 16.64
C PHE A 606 -9.56 22.59 16.54
N VAL A 607 -10.19 22.03 17.57
CA VAL A 607 -11.64 21.80 17.59
C VAL A 607 -12.41 23.10 17.76
N SER A 608 -11.93 24.03 18.59
CA SER A 608 -12.53 25.36 18.74
C SER A 608 -12.50 26.12 17.40
N GLN A 609 -11.34 26.15 16.74
CA GLN A 609 -11.18 26.78 15.43
C GLN A 609 -12.07 26.11 14.35
N TYR A 610 -12.22 24.77 14.37
CA TYR A 610 -13.03 24.08 13.37
C TYR A 610 -14.53 24.31 13.58
N SER A 611 -14.99 24.32 14.83
CA SER A 611 -16.40 24.52 15.20
C SER A 611 -16.90 25.95 14.90
N SER A 612 -16.03 26.97 14.96
CA SER A 612 -16.40 28.34 14.60
C SER A 612 -16.72 28.47 13.10
N ILE A 613 -15.91 27.84 12.25
CA ILE A 613 -16.02 27.90 10.79
C ILE A 613 -17.20 27.09 10.27
N CYS A 614 -17.42 25.88 10.81
CA CYS A 614 -18.53 25.01 10.36
C CYS A 614 -19.93 25.53 10.70
N GLY A 615 -20.05 26.52 11.59
CA GLY A 615 -21.33 27.13 11.96
C GLY A 615 -21.76 28.32 11.12
N THR A 616 -21.04 28.66 10.04
CA THR A 616 -21.38 29.81 9.17
C THR A 616 -22.22 29.37 7.97
N HIS A 617 -23.34 30.07 7.70
CA HIS A 617 -24.32 29.70 6.66
C HIS A 617 -23.86 29.95 5.21
N GLN A 618 -22.71 30.60 5.01
CA GLN A 618 -22.07 30.75 3.69
C GLN A 618 -20.78 29.94 3.68
N VAL A 619 -20.83 28.73 3.14
CA VAL A 619 -19.65 27.87 3.05
C VAL A 619 -18.79 28.35 1.86
N ASP A 620 -17.76 29.14 2.15
CA ASP A 620 -16.68 29.41 1.19
C ASP A 620 -16.00 28.09 0.75
N ASP A 621 -15.39 28.08 -0.44
CA ASP A 621 -14.69 26.93 -1.03
C ASP A 621 -13.63 26.36 -0.07
N SER A 622 -12.93 27.23 0.67
CA SER A 622 -11.92 26.87 1.67
C SER A 622 -12.53 26.08 2.84
N ALA A 623 -13.67 26.53 3.36
CA ALA A 623 -14.38 25.87 4.45
C ALA A 623 -14.93 24.50 4.03
N ARG A 624 -15.44 24.37 2.80
CA ARG A 624 -15.88 23.08 2.23
C ARG A 624 -14.73 22.08 2.17
N ARG A 625 -13.60 22.49 1.58
CA ARG A 625 -12.40 21.63 1.46
C ARG A 625 -11.88 21.22 2.84
N ALA A 626 -11.84 22.15 3.80
CA ALA A 626 -11.46 21.84 5.18
C ALA A 626 -12.39 20.79 5.80
N SER A 627 -13.71 20.91 5.61
CA SER A 627 -14.69 19.94 6.09
C SER A 627 -14.48 18.54 5.50
N ASN A 628 -14.24 18.44 4.19
CA ASN A 628 -13.97 17.15 3.54
C ASN A 628 -12.66 16.52 4.03
N LEU A 629 -11.61 17.32 4.27
CA LEU A 629 -10.36 16.83 4.85
C LEU A 629 -10.53 16.40 6.31
N VAL A 630 -11.33 17.11 7.12
CA VAL A 630 -11.65 16.70 8.51
C VAL A 630 -12.44 15.39 8.50
N ASN A 631 -13.43 15.26 7.62
CA ASN A 631 -14.17 14.01 7.47
C ASN A 631 -13.20 12.84 7.18
N LEU A 632 -12.34 12.98 6.17
CA LEU A 632 -11.31 11.98 5.89
C LEU A 632 -10.41 11.71 7.10
N LEU A 633 -9.90 12.74 7.76
CA LEU A 633 -9.01 12.62 8.92
C LEU A 633 -9.64 11.80 10.06
N THR A 634 -10.95 11.97 10.30
CA THR A 634 -11.68 11.22 11.35
C THR A 634 -11.99 9.77 10.97
N LEU A 635 -12.09 9.48 9.67
CA LEU A 635 -12.39 8.13 9.14
C LEU A 635 -11.15 7.33 8.76
N LEU A 636 -10.00 7.99 8.63
CA LEU A 636 -8.80 7.36 8.13
C LEU A 636 -8.33 6.28 9.10
N VAL A 637 -8.36 5.03 8.62
CA VAL A 637 -7.87 3.84 9.32
C VAL A 637 -6.82 3.18 8.43
N PRO A 638 -5.63 2.84 8.96
CA PRO A 638 -4.62 2.11 8.19
C PRO A 638 -5.04 0.65 7.98
N PRO A 639 -4.35 -0.11 7.11
CA PRO A 639 -4.49 -1.56 7.07
C PRO A 639 -4.31 -2.22 8.46
N LEU A 640 -5.31 -3.01 8.87
CA LEU A 640 -5.35 -3.73 10.16
C LEU A 640 -5.10 -5.24 10.01
N LEU A 641 -4.49 -5.68 8.91
CA LEU A 641 -4.10 -7.06 8.69
C LEU A 641 -2.64 -7.13 8.24
N LEU A 642 -1.87 -8.01 8.89
CA LEU A 642 -0.53 -8.41 8.47
C LEU A 642 -0.52 -9.93 8.30
N ILE A 643 -0.14 -10.39 7.11
CA ILE A 643 -0.06 -11.82 6.78
C ILE A 643 1.40 -12.26 6.73
N TYR A 644 1.77 -13.23 7.55
CA TYR A 644 3.00 -14.00 7.40
C TYR A 644 2.74 -15.31 6.68
N ASN A 645 3.63 -15.63 5.76
CA ASN A 645 3.52 -16.85 4.98
C ASN A 645 4.39 -17.97 5.54
N TYR A 646 5.50 -17.65 6.20
CA TYR A 646 6.45 -18.66 6.65
C TYR A 646 6.67 -18.67 8.15
N SER A 647 6.47 -17.54 8.83
CA SER A 647 6.82 -17.34 10.24
C SER A 647 5.58 -17.38 11.10
N ALA A 648 5.43 -18.41 11.92
CA ALA A 648 4.35 -18.52 12.89
C ALA A 648 4.69 -17.71 14.17
N SER A 649 4.73 -16.39 14.03
CA SER A 649 4.99 -15.42 15.10
C SER A 649 3.69 -14.90 15.71
N THR A 650 3.74 -14.51 16.98
CA THR A 650 2.67 -13.78 17.69
C THR A 650 2.88 -12.27 17.68
N GLY A 651 4.01 -11.78 17.16
CA GLY A 651 4.38 -10.37 17.12
C GLY A 651 5.09 -9.94 15.84
N LEU A 652 5.40 -8.64 15.74
CA LEU A 652 6.16 -8.08 14.62
C LEU A 652 7.58 -8.65 14.64
N LEU A 653 8.05 -9.11 13.49
CA LEU A 653 9.43 -9.59 13.36
C LEU A 653 10.42 -8.44 13.48
N CYS A 654 11.58 -8.72 14.08
CA CYS A 654 12.69 -7.78 14.22
C CYS A 654 13.94 -8.40 13.62
N ASN A 655 14.80 -7.58 13.02
CA ASN A 655 16.09 -8.05 12.54
C ASN A 655 17.10 -8.13 13.69
N ASN A 656 17.13 -9.29 14.35
CA ASN A 656 18.13 -9.59 15.39
C ASN A 656 19.36 -10.31 14.82
N VAL A 657 19.47 -10.46 13.50
CA VAL A 657 20.59 -11.16 12.86
C VAL A 657 21.83 -10.26 12.93
N PRO A 658 22.98 -10.76 13.43
CA PRO A 658 24.22 -10.00 13.46
C PRO A 658 24.62 -9.51 12.05
N LYS A 659 25.12 -8.28 11.94
CA LYS A 659 25.50 -7.67 10.64
C LYS A 659 26.44 -8.54 9.82
N LYS A 660 27.42 -9.17 10.47
CA LYS A 660 28.37 -10.10 9.82
C LYS A 660 27.64 -11.30 9.22
N GLU A 661 26.69 -11.88 9.95
CA GLU A 661 25.90 -13.01 9.48
C GLU A 661 24.97 -12.60 8.34
N GLN A 662 24.30 -11.47 8.46
CA GLN A 662 23.47 -10.93 7.37
C GLN A 662 24.30 -10.69 6.09
N PHE A 663 25.53 -10.19 6.22
CA PHE A 663 26.45 -10.04 5.10
C PHE A 663 26.90 -11.38 4.50
N ASN A 664 27.19 -12.38 5.34
CA ASN A 664 27.49 -13.74 4.89
C ASN A 664 26.33 -14.34 4.08
N ILE A 665 25.09 -14.21 4.59
CA ILE A 665 23.89 -14.67 3.90
C ILE A 665 23.79 -13.99 2.54
N SER A 666 24.01 -12.68 2.46
CA SER A 666 23.94 -11.94 1.19
C SER A 666 24.94 -12.42 0.14
N LEU A 667 26.15 -12.83 0.52
CA LEU A 667 27.18 -13.27 -0.43
C LEU A 667 27.08 -14.75 -0.78
N TYR A 668 26.76 -15.61 0.19
CA TYR A 668 26.92 -17.06 0.06
C TYR A 668 25.60 -17.84 0.12
N SER A 669 24.46 -17.15 0.22
CA SER A 669 23.14 -17.73 0.48
C SER A 669 23.02 -18.37 1.86
N SER A 670 21.79 -18.71 2.26
CA SER A 670 21.52 -19.55 3.43
C SER A 670 20.45 -20.60 3.17
N ASP A 671 20.20 -21.45 4.16
CA ASP A 671 19.11 -22.42 4.16
C ASP A 671 17.73 -21.76 4.03
N GLU A 672 16.73 -22.58 3.69
CA GLU A 672 15.37 -22.10 3.42
C GLU A 672 14.72 -21.46 4.63
N TYR A 673 15.06 -21.91 5.85
CA TYR A 673 14.51 -21.34 7.07
C TYR A 673 14.90 -19.87 7.20
N GLN A 674 16.18 -19.54 7.02
CA GLN A 674 16.65 -18.15 7.09
C GLN A 674 16.10 -17.30 5.94
N LEU A 675 16.07 -17.83 4.71
CA LEU A 675 15.52 -17.11 3.55
C LEU A 675 14.04 -16.77 3.75
N ARG A 676 13.25 -17.74 4.23
CA ARG A 676 11.82 -17.56 4.56
C ARG A 676 11.58 -16.57 5.69
N PHE A 677 12.45 -16.53 6.70
CA PHE A 677 12.41 -15.49 7.73
C PHE A 677 12.58 -14.09 7.12
N PHE A 678 13.56 -13.90 6.23
CA PHE A 678 13.78 -12.59 5.60
C PHE A 678 12.60 -12.15 4.74
N TYR A 679 11.84 -13.07 4.14
CA TYR A 679 10.60 -12.75 3.45
C TYR A 679 9.57 -12.09 4.36
N ASP A 680 9.21 -12.74 5.48
CA ASP A 680 8.24 -12.16 6.40
C ASP A 680 8.79 -10.93 7.15
N LEU A 681 10.10 -10.85 7.37
CA LEU A 681 10.75 -9.63 7.88
C LEU A 681 10.54 -8.45 6.91
N GLY A 682 10.70 -8.68 5.61
CA GLY A 682 10.40 -7.69 4.57
C GLY A 682 8.94 -7.23 4.61
N LYS A 683 7.99 -8.17 4.75
CA LYS A 683 6.56 -7.83 4.96
C LYS A 683 6.37 -6.96 6.21
N THR A 684 7.01 -7.32 7.31
CA THR A 684 6.90 -6.61 8.58
C THR A 684 7.42 -5.17 8.47
N ASP A 685 8.55 -4.96 7.81
CA ASP A 685 9.11 -3.61 7.65
C ASP A 685 8.30 -2.76 6.66
N ALA A 686 7.73 -3.36 5.63
CA ALA A 686 6.78 -2.70 4.74
C ALA A 686 5.48 -2.31 5.50
N PHE A 687 4.99 -3.17 6.40
CA PHE A 687 3.89 -2.84 7.32
C PHE A 687 4.24 -1.64 8.19
N ARG A 688 5.41 -1.62 8.83
CA ARG A 688 5.88 -0.46 9.61
C ARG A 688 5.92 0.81 8.78
N TRP A 689 6.39 0.71 7.53
CA TRP A 689 6.46 1.84 6.61
C TRP A 689 5.07 2.36 6.25
N ILE A 690 4.11 1.49 5.89
CA ILE A 690 2.73 1.91 5.61
C ILE A 690 2.13 2.62 6.83
N ILE A 691 2.25 2.06 8.04
CA ILE A 691 1.71 2.72 9.23
C ILE A 691 2.33 4.11 9.44
N LYS A 692 3.64 4.26 9.19
CA LYS A 692 4.27 5.58 9.20
C LYS A 692 3.74 6.51 8.13
N GLU A 693 3.51 6.05 6.90
CA GLU A 693 2.88 6.86 5.84
C GLU A 693 1.55 7.43 6.28
N TYR A 694 0.70 6.62 6.92
CA TYR A 694 -0.57 7.08 7.47
C TYR A 694 -0.39 8.16 8.54
N VAL A 695 0.55 7.97 9.46
CA VAL A 695 0.89 9.01 10.45
C VAL A 695 1.33 10.30 9.76
N LYS A 696 2.20 10.22 8.75
CA LYS A 696 2.67 11.40 8.00
C LYS A 696 1.55 12.06 7.20
N PHE A 697 0.64 11.28 6.64
CA PHE A 697 -0.50 11.77 5.89
C PHE A 697 -1.49 12.51 6.79
N GLU A 698 -1.79 12.01 7.99
CA GLU A 698 -2.64 12.73 8.95
C GLU A 698 -2.02 14.04 9.39
N ASN A 699 -0.70 14.05 9.58
CA ASN A 699 0.06 15.26 9.87
C ASN A 699 -0.05 16.29 8.72
N TYR A 700 0.02 15.84 7.46
CA TYR A 700 -0.24 16.68 6.30
C TYR A 700 -1.69 17.19 6.26
N LEU A 701 -2.69 16.31 6.43
CA LEU A 701 -4.10 16.66 6.44
C LEU A 701 -4.39 17.74 7.49
N TYR A 702 -3.90 17.56 8.71
CA TYR A 702 -4.07 18.50 9.80
C TYR A 702 -3.55 19.90 9.45
N LEU A 703 -2.33 20.01 8.92
CA LEU A 703 -1.80 21.31 8.52
C LEU A 703 -2.53 21.92 7.34
N ARG A 704 -2.96 21.09 6.38
CA ARG A 704 -3.72 21.57 5.23
C ARG A 704 -5.08 22.10 5.65
N ILE A 705 -5.73 21.45 6.62
CA ILE A 705 -6.95 21.93 7.26
C ILE A 705 -6.70 23.30 7.91
N LEU A 706 -5.67 23.43 8.75
CA LEU A 706 -5.31 24.71 9.38
C LEU A 706 -5.02 25.82 8.35
N GLN A 707 -4.33 25.49 7.26
CA GLN A 707 -4.04 26.43 6.18
C GLN A 707 -5.33 26.94 5.52
N LEU A 708 -6.27 26.04 5.20
CA LEU A 708 -7.55 26.40 4.59
C LEU A 708 -8.44 27.20 5.54
N MET A 709 -8.41 26.87 6.84
CA MET A 709 -9.16 27.60 7.86
C MET A 709 -8.69 29.06 7.98
N LYS A 710 -7.37 29.30 8.00
CA LYS A 710 -6.81 30.66 8.01
C LYS A 710 -7.20 31.48 6.77
N CYS A 711 -7.24 30.85 5.60
CA CYS A 711 -7.66 31.52 4.36
C CYS A 711 -9.14 31.93 4.42
N SER A 712 -10.00 31.12 5.05
CA SER A 712 -11.43 31.43 5.18
C SER A 712 -11.72 32.65 6.05
N ASP A 713 -10.87 32.94 7.04
CA ASP A 713 -11.06 34.09 7.95
C ASP A 713 -10.64 35.42 7.28
N ASN A 714 -9.77 35.36 6.27
CA ASN A 714 -9.28 36.53 5.53
C ASN A 714 -10.14 36.79 4.29
N HIS A 715 -11.33 37.38 4.47
CA HIS A 715 -12.28 37.74 3.41
C HIS A 715 -11.75 38.66 2.28
N ASN A 716 -10.50 39.15 2.36
CA ASN A 716 -9.93 40.17 1.47
C ASN A 716 -8.84 39.70 0.51
N THR A 717 -8.48 38.40 0.47
CA THR A 717 -7.43 37.91 -0.44
C THR A 717 -8.00 36.91 -1.43
N SER A 718 -8.34 37.40 -2.64
CA SER A 718 -8.59 36.60 -3.84
C SER A 718 -7.32 35.92 -4.38
N HIS A 719 -6.42 35.49 -3.50
CA HIS A 719 -5.29 34.67 -3.89
C HIS A 719 -5.79 33.23 -3.98
N LYS A 720 -5.99 32.76 -5.22
CA LYS A 720 -6.21 31.34 -5.52
C LYS A 720 -5.09 30.56 -4.84
N LEU A 721 -5.40 29.86 -3.74
CA LEU A 721 -4.51 28.84 -3.20
C LEU A 721 -4.26 27.87 -4.36
N GLU A 722 -3.04 27.86 -4.90
CA GLU A 722 -2.72 27.01 -6.04
C GLU A 722 -3.09 25.57 -5.68
N SER A 723 -3.75 24.88 -6.61
CA SER A 723 -3.99 23.46 -6.44
C SER A 723 -2.64 22.78 -6.25
N PRO A 724 -2.50 21.90 -5.24
CA PRO A 724 -1.24 21.22 -4.98
C PRO A 724 -0.77 20.35 -6.16
N ASN A 725 -1.65 20.10 -7.16
CA ASN A 725 -1.38 19.25 -8.32
C ASN A 725 -1.19 20.03 -9.64
N CYS A 726 -1.00 21.36 -9.60
CA CYS A 726 -0.68 22.16 -10.79
C CYS A 726 0.79 22.02 -11.20
N PHE A 727 1.17 20.87 -11.75
CA PHE A 727 2.46 20.74 -12.45
C PHE A 727 2.33 21.14 -13.91
N ASN A 728 3.05 22.19 -14.32
CA ASN A 728 3.31 22.52 -15.72
C ASN A 728 4.31 21.51 -16.31
N ASN A 729 3.86 20.29 -16.64
CA ASN A 729 4.66 19.38 -17.46
C ASN A 729 4.44 19.72 -18.94
N SER A 730 5.45 20.36 -19.53
CA SER A 730 5.52 20.79 -20.94
C SER A 730 5.86 19.66 -21.92
N HIS A 731 5.68 18.40 -21.53
CA HIS A 731 5.94 17.25 -22.40
C HIS A 731 4.63 16.61 -22.85
N THR A 732 4.63 16.17 -24.11
CA THR A 732 3.53 15.62 -24.92
C THR A 732 2.98 14.28 -24.43
N ASP A 733 2.91 14.06 -23.11
CA ASP A 733 2.58 12.76 -22.53
C ASP A 733 1.11 12.64 -22.15
N THR A 734 0.51 11.53 -22.56
CA THR A 734 -0.83 11.12 -22.15
C THR A 734 -0.93 10.90 -20.64
N LEU A 735 -2.06 11.31 -20.03
CA LEU A 735 -2.31 11.19 -18.59
C LEU A 735 -2.24 9.73 -18.12
N LEU A 736 -1.77 9.49 -16.89
CA LEU A 736 -1.62 8.13 -16.36
C LEU A 736 -2.93 7.33 -16.36
N HIS A 737 -4.03 7.97 -15.97
CA HIS A 737 -5.34 7.32 -15.95
C HIS A 737 -5.80 6.93 -17.36
N ASN A 738 -5.46 7.71 -18.39
CA ASN A 738 -5.75 7.38 -19.79
C ASN A 738 -4.91 6.19 -20.27
N LYS A 739 -3.62 6.15 -19.92
CA LYS A 739 -2.74 5.00 -20.20
C LYS A 739 -3.28 3.73 -19.54
N GLN A 740 -3.70 3.81 -18.27
CA GLN A 740 -4.25 2.68 -17.54
C GLN A 740 -5.59 2.22 -18.09
N ARG A 741 -6.50 3.16 -18.43
CA ARG A 741 -7.77 2.84 -19.06
C ARG A 741 -7.55 2.07 -20.35
N LYS A 742 -6.68 2.58 -21.24
CA LYS A 742 -6.36 1.92 -22.50
C LYS A 742 -5.81 0.51 -22.26
N LEU A 743 -4.82 0.37 -21.39
CA LEU A 743 -4.24 -0.92 -21.02
C LEU A 743 -5.31 -1.91 -20.54
N LEU A 744 -6.26 -1.46 -19.72
CA LEU A 744 -7.33 -2.32 -19.23
C LEU A 744 -8.36 -2.66 -20.28
N THR A 745 -8.79 -1.69 -21.08
CA THR A 745 -9.74 -1.93 -22.17
C THR A 745 -9.18 -2.94 -23.18
N ASP A 746 -7.90 -2.84 -23.52
CA ASP A 746 -7.21 -3.75 -24.42
C ASP A 746 -7.09 -5.19 -23.84
N ASN A 747 -7.20 -5.35 -22.51
CA ASN A 747 -7.07 -6.63 -21.83
C ASN A 747 -8.38 -7.25 -21.36
N LEU A 748 -9.35 -6.44 -20.91
CA LEU A 748 -10.62 -6.94 -20.37
C LEU A 748 -11.53 -7.52 -21.46
N ILE A 749 -11.36 -7.09 -22.72
CA ILE A 749 -11.93 -7.77 -23.89
C ILE A 749 -11.60 -9.28 -23.95
N LEU A 750 -10.48 -9.69 -23.36
CA LEU A 750 -10.05 -11.10 -23.32
C LEU A 750 -10.78 -11.93 -22.25
N VAL A 751 -11.54 -11.30 -21.36
CA VAL A 751 -12.12 -11.93 -20.17
C VAL A 751 -13.64 -11.88 -20.24
N THR A 752 -14.31 -13.01 -19.97
CA THR A 752 -15.77 -13.09 -19.85
C THR A 752 -16.19 -12.63 -18.45
N GLN A 753 -16.92 -11.51 -18.37
CA GLN A 753 -17.30 -10.92 -17.08
C GLN A 753 -18.34 -11.73 -16.30
N ASP A 754 -19.26 -12.41 -16.98
CA ASP A 754 -20.35 -13.16 -16.34
C ASP A 754 -19.85 -14.26 -15.39
N ASN A 755 -18.58 -14.66 -15.53
CA ASN A 755 -17.95 -15.69 -14.73
C ASN A 755 -17.19 -15.14 -13.50
N LEU A 756 -17.22 -13.83 -13.26
CA LEU A 756 -16.48 -13.20 -12.15
C LEU A 756 -17.37 -13.03 -10.91
N ASP A 757 -16.78 -13.21 -9.72
CA ASP A 757 -17.55 -13.19 -8.49
C ASP A 757 -17.76 -11.75 -8.00
N GLU A 758 -19.01 -11.26 -8.07
CA GLU A 758 -19.37 -9.93 -7.52
C GLU A 758 -19.31 -9.89 -5.98
N GLN A 759 -18.99 -8.73 -5.40
CA GLN A 759 -18.97 -8.47 -3.95
C GLN A 759 -20.35 -8.76 -3.32
N LEU A 760 -20.38 -9.62 -2.27
CA LEU A 760 -21.61 -10.26 -1.80
C LEU A 760 -22.29 -9.67 -0.54
N THR A 761 -21.94 -8.48 -0.05
CA THR A 761 -22.63 -7.94 1.16
C THR A 761 -22.73 -6.42 1.18
N ARG A 762 -23.93 -5.88 1.01
CA ARG A 762 -24.26 -4.45 1.13
C ARG A 762 -24.92 -4.07 2.48
N ASP A 763 -25.40 -5.06 3.24
CA ASP A 763 -26.24 -4.80 4.43
C ASP A 763 -25.51 -5.12 5.75
N SER A 764 -24.45 -4.38 6.06
CA SER A 764 -23.84 -4.44 7.39
C SER A 764 -23.31 -3.07 7.83
N VAL A 765 -23.23 -2.86 9.14
CA VAL A 765 -22.60 -1.66 9.74
C VAL A 765 -21.17 -1.46 9.22
N TYR A 766 -20.44 -2.54 8.99
CA TYR A 766 -19.09 -2.51 8.41
C TYR A 766 -19.08 -2.06 6.94
N TYR A 767 -20.08 -2.44 6.15
CA TYR A 767 -20.22 -1.96 4.77
C TYR A 767 -20.55 -0.47 4.75
N ARG A 768 -21.41 0.01 5.67
CA ARG A 768 -21.70 1.44 5.84
C ARG A 768 -20.42 2.23 6.17
N LEU A 769 -19.62 1.77 7.12
CA LEU A 769 -18.32 2.38 7.44
C LEU A 769 -17.40 2.42 6.22
N PHE A 770 -17.25 1.30 5.51
CA PHE A 770 -16.46 1.24 4.28
C PHE A 770 -16.98 2.25 3.25
N SER A 771 -18.30 2.33 3.04
CA SER A 771 -18.91 3.27 2.10
C SER A 771 -18.64 4.71 2.49
N GLU A 772 -18.76 5.08 3.77
CA GLU A 772 -18.50 6.45 4.23
C GLU A 772 -17.02 6.84 4.09
N LEU A 773 -16.10 5.93 4.38
CA LEU A 773 -14.67 6.14 4.15
C LEU A 773 -14.35 6.27 2.65
N ASN A 774 -14.91 5.38 1.83
CA ASN A 774 -14.76 5.40 0.37
C ASN A 774 -15.32 6.71 -0.23
N ASN A 775 -16.45 7.21 0.30
CA ASN A 775 -17.01 8.52 -0.06
C ASN A 775 -16.10 9.68 0.35
N ALA A 776 -15.51 9.63 1.56
CA ALA A 776 -14.57 10.65 2.03
C ALA A 776 -13.31 10.70 1.15
N VAL A 777 -12.75 9.54 0.79
CA VAL A 777 -11.62 9.43 -0.15
C VAL A 777 -11.97 10.03 -1.51
N ARG A 778 -13.12 9.66 -2.11
CA ARG A 778 -13.56 10.26 -3.37
C ARG A 778 -13.73 11.77 -3.29
N SER A 779 -14.31 12.27 -2.21
CA SER A 779 -14.57 13.70 -2.02
C SER A 779 -13.29 14.52 -2.01
N VAL A 780 -12.24 14.07 -1.31
CA VAL A 780 -10.95 14.79 -1.30
C VAL A 780 -10.20 14.71 -2.63
N ILE A 781 -10.41 13.63 -3.41
CA ILE A 781 -9.89 13.51 -4.77
C ILE A 781 -10.57 14.54 -5.68
N MET A 782 -11.91 14.63 -5.62
CA MET A 782 -12.69 15.59 -6.41
C MET A 782 -12.40 17.05 -6.05
N ASP A 783 -12.17 17.34 -4.76
CA ASP A 783 -11.72 18.66 -4.30
C ASP A 783 -10.25 18.96 -4.63
N ASN A 784 -9.50 17.98 -5.15
CA ASN A 784 -8.09 18.11 -5.48
C ASN A 784 -7.26 18.74 -4.33
N SER A 785 -7.57 18.30 -3.10
CA SER A 785 -7.06 18.92 -1.86
C SER A 785 -5.88 18.18 -1.25
N ILE A 786 -5.46 17.08 -1.88
CA ILE A 786 -4.34 16.25 -1.44
C ILE A 786 -3.16 16.44 -2.37
N ASP A 787 -2.01 16.68 -1.76
CA ASP A 787 -0.73 16.74 -2.44
C ASP A 787 -0.34 15.39 -3.06
N SER A 788 0.21 15.48 -4.27
CA SER A 788 0.61 14.35 -5.10
C SER A 788 1.53 13.36 -4.37
N HIS A 789 2.34 13.81 -3.40
CA HIS A 789 3.21 12.98 -2.56
C HIS A 789 2.47 11.90 -1.74
N PHE A 790 1.20 12.16 -1.40
CA PHE A 790 0.34 11.25 -0.62
C PHE A 790 -0.74 10.56 -1.46
N SER A 791 -0.80 10.82 -2.78
CA SER A 791 -1.79 10.22 -3.68
C SER A 791 -1.79 8.69 -3.67
N HIS A 792 -0.62 8.07 -3.42
CA HIS A 792 -0.47 6.61 -3.30
C HIS A 792 -1.28 6.00 -2.14
N ILE A 793 -1.55 6.75 -1.06
CA ILE A 793 -2.44 6.28 0.01
C ILE A 793 -3.85 6.15 -0.51
N LEU A 794 -4.29 7.08 -1.37
CA LEU A 794 -5.63 7.05 -1.97
C LEU A 794 -5.82 5.89 -2.95
N SER A 795 -4.75 5.20 -3.38
CA SER A 795 -4.87 3.95 -4.13
C SER A 795 -5.00 2.71 -3.24
N HIS A 796 -4.87 2.84 -1.91
CA HIS A 796 -4.86 1.68 -1.04
C HIS A 796 -6.15 0.86 -1.13
N SER A 797 -5.99 -0.45 -1.29
CA SER A 797 -7.06 -1.33 -1.75
C SER A 797 -8.30 -1.37 -0.85
N HIS A 798 -8.15 -1.08 0.44
CA HIS A 798 -9.25 -1.12 1.40
C HIS A 798 -10.20 0.06 1.31
N PHE A 799 -9.79 1.17 0.71
CA PHE A 799 -10.72 2.25 0.40
C PHE A 799 -11.66 1.89 -0.76
N TRP A 800 -11.34 0.85 -1.54
CA TRP A 800 -12.02 0.56 -2.81
C TRP A 800 -12.62 -0.85 -2.88
N ASN A 801 -12.12 -1.79 -2.07
CA ASN A 801 -12.55 -3.18 -2.09
C ASN A 801 -12.87 -3.65 -0.66
N TYR A 802 -14.17 -3.68 -0.35
CA TYR A 802 -14.70 -4.09 0.95
C TYR A 802 -14.21 -5.48 1.39
N ASN A 803 -14.08 -6.42 0.44
CA ASN A 803 -13.69 -7.81 0.73
C ASN A 803 -12.24 -7.95 1.22
N LYS A 804 -11.37 -6.95 0.99
CA LYS A 804 -9.96 -7.04 1.36
C LYS A 804 -9.66 -6.70 2.82
N GLN A 805 -10.52 -5.98 3.55
CA GLN A 805 -10.21 -5.54 4.93
C GLN A 805 -11.38 -5.48 5.92
N TYR A 806 -12.60 -5.14 5.50
CA TYR A 806 -13.66 -4.71 6.45
C TYR A 806 -14.61 -5.82 6.88
N ARG A 807 -14.19 -7.09 6.77
CA ARG A 807 -15.04 -8.22 7.18
C ARG A 807 -14.57 -8.93 8.46
N PHE A 808 -13.45 -8.53 9.06
CA PHE A 808 -12.90 -9.16 10.26
C PHE A 808 -13.54 -8.71 11.56
#